data_AF-A0A6S7F2D4-F1
#
_entry.id   AF-A0A6S7F2D4-F1
#
_cell.length_a   1.000
_cell.length_b   1.000
_cell.length_c   1.000
_cell.angle_alpha   90.00
_cell.angle_beta   90.00
_cell.angle_gamma   90.00
#
_symmetry.space_group_name_H-M   'P 1'
#
loop_
_entity.id
_entity.type
_entity.pdbx_description
1 polymer ?
#
loop_
_entity_poly.entity_id
_entity_poly.type
_entity_poly.pdbx_seq_one_letter_code
_entity_poly.pdbx_strand_id
1 'polypeptide(L)'
;MISKIETLRQELCTKKIDAEKHWRIMFLGRSVNGSTDIVSCLVRALQNLGHQVLNIDTGKHKEMTENPTRAQGGNGPIYVKLSKIEKAVDQFHPHIIIFGAGGLCFSEDDAKAVQDRGILSLGITLSDPDVFPTVSTYAKSFDFHTTNAMRAMDMYKEAGVDNTLYFPFAIDRGYVTQEVAHVPGLDADVICLGHATSRPERNDVMLALAERFNVKTYGRGWLLPGSEVVEGTRQLQASRQGKCHVNFAATRAGYINIKCGVFETIASGRLLCTARFDEMSNFFDYDTQIVGWDSEEELESELSRVLSDPAVYQAAVESAFERLVSEHLYEHRWLQLFKDIQASLESENCPIPEPARSVFRERLSEDLGRAKRVILSGFYGANNAGDEMILRSISKRIAAADKSTQVVIAAENPLFVELTHGLEAFRRSTHHVADSYSRNASAIVVGGGGLWHDYTFSRAGGIRSLFTGAKISIAGFSILPMIGMVRQVPFFGVGLGVGPLHDPDAKQLLKWVANHATSIQVRDQESLDALHELELKTPCSLEPDVVYAVDLGDTTPDAALRERAGGRLVVGVNVRHWQKESGQPNLVALAAALDVIAARGNVYFVGIPMQEGGSHDRDALEFVFSRMQDRSSTEIYAEMIGVHNIANVLNSFDYLIAMRLHAALIAHRLHKRVLGLSYDPKVRKHFAEISRSDFVMDISTSATQIVEKFDVLLSVQGELSAQSLADVAKMERKASSALDRVAADIARVPAVDKAFELPLSAATHEVPSAPAGGAQGFTTDKVWQRKTVRPALRFFEARGSDAMAPGGDWLSGRPQMRNFDGASASAAADAFASVDADLAGTSATDRPAMRNSAKSERNSSEGPFRNDPGASGSQLTSVGGDNPFQEPQEVDDRRYVLRLDEGVTSHVHTHVSVEGAVVTSAAAISLRLPISAPRRRDSTQAIIEVPLIMGRGHELSFQLHKHYERPRNKGYIYCLLKVDGTPVWMEDIALRRGDINLSVLIGKKQAEAGVSRLTFELVAARNCKNWSWEKAAKIKISNACIRQTDYVGASRAVASSPYSLINQRAKREYKRLGKVWAAYLPRWF
;
A
#
# COMPACT_ATOMS: atom_id res chain seq x y z
N MET A 1 10.04 41.77 11.88
CA MET A 1 11.10 41.26 10.97
C MET A 1 10.98 39.74 10.91
N ILE A 2 11.40 39.12 9.81
CA ILE A 2 11.59 37.67 9.74
C ILE A 2 12.86 37.34 10.56
N SER A 3 12.92 36.18 11.23
CA SER A 3 14.14 35.77 11.96
C SER A 3 15.21 35.25 11.00
N LYS A 4 16.49 35.27 11.41
CA LYS A 4 17.59 34.76 10.56
C LYS A 4 17.38 33.29 10.19
N ILE A 5 16.95 32.48 11.16
CA ILE A 5 16.58 31.06 10.98
C ILE A 5 15.55 30.88 9.86
N GLU A 6 14.50 31.69 9.86
CA GLU A 6 13.41 31.57 8.88
C GLU A 6 13.82 32.11 7.50
N THR A 7 14.71 33.10 7.46
CA THR A 7 15.37 33.55 6.22
C THR A 7 16.23 32.42 5.63
N LEU A 8 17.08 31.78 6.44
CA LEU A 8 17.92 30.64 6.04
C LEU A 8 17.09 29.42 5.59
N ARG A 9 15.89 29.20 6.14
CA ARG A 9 14.94 28.20 5.62
C ARG A 9 14.45 28.54 4.21
N GLN A 10 14.03 29.78 3.97
CA GLN A 10 13.52 30.24 2.69
C GLN A 10 14.61 30.22 1.60
N GLU A 11 15.84 30.56 1.96
CA GLU A 11 17.03 30.35 1.12
C GLU A 11 17.23 28.86 0.83
N LEU A 12 17.20 27.98 1.85
CA LEU A 12 17.41 26.54 1.68
C LEU A 12 16.34 25.85 0.81
N CYS A 13 15.11 26.36 0.77
CA CYS A 13 14.06 25.93 -0.15
C CYS A 13 14.44 26.09 -1.64
N THR A 14 15.31 27.05 -1.95
CA THR A 14 15.73 27.39 -3.32
C THR A 14 17.22 27.11 -3.60
N LYS A 15 18.04 26.90 -2.56
CA LYS A 15 19.47 26.56 -2.64
C LYS A 15 19.67 25.29 -3.48
N LYS A 16 20.24 25.44 -4.67
CA LYS A 16 20.60 24.28 -5.49
C LYS A 16 21.78 23.53 -4.86
N ILE A 17 21.61 22.22 -4.69
CA ILE A 17 22.65 21.26 -4.32
C ILE A 17 22.39 20.04 -5.19
N ASP A 18 23.35 19.68 -6.02
CA ASP A 18 23.22 18.77 -7.16
C ASP A 18 24.44 17.86 -7.21
N ALA A 19 24.33 16.66 -7.80
CA ALA A 19 25.51 15.82 -8.05
C ALA A 19 26.28 16.32 -9.30
N GLU A 20 27.59 16.06 -9.34
CA GLU A 20 28.37 16.27 -10.58
C GLU A 20 27.99 15.24 -11.66
N LYS A 21 27.57 14.04 -11.24
CA LYS A 21 27.12 12.94 -12.11
C LYS A 21 25.87 12.29 -11.54
N HIS A 22 24.91 12.00 -12.42
CA HIS A 22 23.62 11.44 -12.07
C HIS A 22 23.55 9.98 -12.52
N TRP A 23 23.05 9.13 -11.63
CA TRP A 23 23.06 7.67 -11.79
C TRP A 23 21.69 7.07 -11.49
N ARG A 24 21.45 5.85 -11.98
CA ARG A 24 20.36 4.99 -11.49
C ARG A 24 20.80 4.26 -10.23
N ILE A 25 20.14 4.55 -9.12
CA ILE A 25 20.41 3.99 -7.80
C ILE A 25 19.19 3.20 -7.33
N MET A 26 19.37 1.90 -7.10
CA MET A 26 18.35 1.07 -6.45
C MET A 26 18.61 1.10 -4.95
N PHE A 27 17.66 1.60 -4.19
CA PHE A 27 17.77 1.70 -2.73
C PHE A 27 16.90 0.63 -2.07
N LEU A 28 17.51 -0.24 -1.29
CA LEU A 28 16.88 -1.37 -0.59
C LEU A 28 16.89 -1.08 0.91
N GLY A 29 15.73 -0.82 1.51
CA GLY A 29 15.68 -0.47 2.92
C GLY A 29 14.26 -0.51 3.46
N ARG A 30 14.10 -0.16 4.74
CA ARG A 30 12.78 -0.07 5.38
C ARG A 30 12.71 1.13 6.31
N SER A 31 11.83 2.07 5.99
CA SER A 31 11.41 3.09 6.95
C SER A 31 10.46 2.51 7.98
N VAL A 32 10.72 2.79 9.27
CA VAL A 32 9.96 2.27 10.41
C VAL A 32 9.13 3.36 11.08
N ASN A 33 9.65 4.60 11.15
CA ASN A 33 9.07 5.72 11.89
C ASN A 33 8.55 6.84 10.94
N GLY A 34 7.65 6.48 10.02
CA GLY A 34 7.01 7.42 9.11
C GLY A 34 7.97 8.10 8.12
N SER A 35 7.68 9.36 7.76
CA SER A 35 8.42 10.11 6.73
C SER A 35 9.72 10.76 7.22
N THR A 36 9.88 10.99 8.53
CA THR A 36 11.10 11.51 9.16
C THR A 36 12.12 10.40 9.48
N ASP A 37 11.78 9.14 9.22
CA ASP A 37 12.70 8.01 9.35
C ASP A 37 13.98 8.21 8.50
N ILE A 38 15.14 7.91 9.10
CA ILE A 38 16.46 8.12 8.47
C ILE A 38 16.59 7.42 7.11
N VAL A 39 15.96 6.26 6.90
CA VAL A 39 16.00 5.56 5.62
C VAL A 39 15.25 6.36 4.53
N SER A 40 14.15 7.01 4.89
CA SER A 40 13.43 7.93 3.99
C SER A 40 14.20 9.23 3.74
N CYS A 41 14.96 9.70 4.74
CA CYS A 41 15.82 10.87 4.61
C CYS A 41 16.97 10.64 3.61
N LEU A 42 17.63 9.49 3.70
CA LEU A 42 18.70 9.10 2.79
C LEU A 42 18.22 8.99 1.33
N VAL A 43 17.04 8.41 1.10
CA VAL A 43 16.40 8.33 -0.22
C VAL A 43 16.08 9.72 -0.79
N ARG A 44 15.49 10.62 0.01
CA ARG A 44 15.19 11.99 -0.45
C ARG A 44 16.44 12.80 -0.75
N ALA A 45 17.53 12.62 0.00
CA ALA A 45 18.78 13.32 -0.27
C ALA A 45 19.38 12.91 -1.64
N LEU A 46 19.34 11.62 -1.99
CA LEU A 46 19.73 11.14 -3.34
C LEU A 46 18.83 11.71 -4.44
N GLN A 47 17.53 11.86 -4.17
CA GLN A 47 16.58 12.47 -5.11
C GLN A 47 16.79 14.00 -5.23
N ASN A 48 17.15 14.70 -4.15
CA ASN A 48 17.53 16.11 -4.17
C ASN A 48 18.79 16.35 -5.01
N LEU A 49 19.79 15.45 -4.89
CA LEU A 49 21.01 15.42 -5.70
C LEU A 49 20.78 14.97 -7.16
N GLY A 50 19.53 14.67 -7.56
CA GLY A 50 19.18 14.47 -8.96
C GLY A 50 19.44 13.09 -9.52
N HIS A 51 19.86 12.12 -8.70
CA HIS A 51 19.96 10.72 -9.12
C HIS A 51 18.56 10.17 -9.42
N GLN A 52 18.49 9.19 -10.34
CA GLN A 52 17.28 8.41 -10.54
C GLN A 52 17.23 7.33 -9.45
N VAL A 53 16.23 7.37 -8.57
CA VAL A 53 16.19 6.52 -7.36
C VAL A 53 14.96 5.63 -7.37
N LEU A 54 15.19 4.31 -7.45
CA LEU A 54 14.18 3.27 -7.24
C LEU A 54 14.27 2.76 -5.80
N ASN A 55 13.36 3.22 -4.94
CA ASN A 55 13.30 2.81 -3.53
C ASN A 55 12.37 1.60 -3.34
N ILE A 56 12.94 0.45 -2.99
CA ILE A 56 12.21 -0.80 -2.73
C ILE A 56 12.13 -1.01 -1.21
N ASP A 57 10.94 -0.81 -0.65
CA ASP A 57 10.69 -0.96 0.79
C ASP A 57 10.59 -2.44 1.19
N THR A 58 11.64 -2.97 1.82
CA THR A 58 11.71 -4.37 2.27
C THR A 58 10.71 -4.66 3.41
N GLY A 59 10.15 -3.64 4.06
CA GLY A 59 9.02 -3.75 4.97
C GLY A 59 7.69 -4.04 4.28
N LYS A 60 7.57 -3.70 2.98
CA LYS A 60 6.45 -4.08 2.10
C LYS A 60 6.72 -5.41 1.38
N HIS A 61 7.92 -5.55 0.79
CA HIS A 61 8.37 -6.70 -0.02
C HIS A 61 9.03 -7.81 0.80
N LYS A 62 8.33 -8.38 1.78
CA LYS A 62 8.93 -9.33 2.75
C LYS A 62 9.37 -10.65 2.10
N GLU A 63 8.85 -10.97 0.93
CA GLU A 63 9.18 -12.11 0.10
C GLU A 63 10.58 -12.02 -0.55
N MET A 64 11.22 -10.84 -0.56
CA MET A 64 12.58 -10.67 -1.10
C MET A 64 13.68 -10.95 -0.07
N THR A 65 13.35 -11.05 1.23
CA THR A 65 14.32 -11.14 2.33
C THR A 65 14.23 -12.46 3.10
N GLU A 66 15.38 -13.04 3.39
CA GLU A 66 15.54 -14.15 4.33
C GLU A 66 16.30 -13.68 5.59
N ASN A 67 15.75 -13.95 6.77
CA ASN A 67 16.37 -13.59 8.06
C ASN A 67 16.63 -14.87 8.88
N PRO A 68 17.73 -15.60 8.60
CA PRO A 68 17.98 -16.91 9.21
C PRO A 68 18.36 -16.79 10.69
N THR A 69 19.07 -15.73 11.06
CA THR A 69 19.51 -15.42 12.43
C THR A 69 18.38 -14.86 13.32
N ARG A 70 17.23 -14.51 12.73
CA ARG A 70 16.12 -13.77 13.36
C ARG A 70 16.55 -12.41 13.93
N ALA A 71 17.55 -11.79 13.31
CA ALA A 71 18.11 -10.51 13.71
C ALA A 71 17.06 -9.38 13.71
N GLN A 72 17.26 -8.38 14.57
CA GLN A 72 16.36 -7.24 14.80
C GLN A 72 17.17 -5.96 15.05
N GLY A 73 16.56 -4.80 14.75
CA GLY A 73 17.27 -3.52 14.74
C GLY A 73 18.17 -3.41 13.51
N GLY A 74 19.40 -2.93 13.70
CA GLY A 74 20.43 -2.92 12.64
C GLY A 74 21.29 -4.19 12.57
N ASN A 75 21.01 -5.20 13.39
CA ASN A 75 21.75 -6.47 13.37
C ASN A 75 21.41 -7.27 12.09
N GLY A 76 22.38 -8.04 11.59
CA GLY A 76 22.23 -8.91 10.42
C GLY A 76 22.89 -10.29 10.58
N PRO A 77 23.18 -10.99 9.48
CA PRO A 77 22.76 -10.69 8.11
C PRO A 77 21.25 -10.96 7.90
N ILE A 78 20.62 -10.12 7.09
CA ILE A 78 19.30 -10.34 6.49
C ILE A 78 19.51 -10.34 4.98
N TYR A 79 19.47 -11.54 4.38
CA TYR A 79 19.77 -11.73 2.97
C TYR A 79 18.62 -11.28 2.09
N VAL A 80 18.82 -10.21 1.31
CA VAL A 80 18.07 -9.99 0.08
C VAL A 80 18.42 -11.10 -0.89
N LYS A 81 17.44 -11.63 -1.62
CA LYS A 81 17.64 -12.63 -2.68
C LYS A 81 17.59 -11.98 -4.05
N LEU A 82 18.67 -12.07 -4.83
CA LEU A 82 18.75 -11.54 -6.18
C LEU A 82 17.61 -12.09 -7.05
N SER A 83 17.35 -13.40 -6.99
CA SER A 83 16.23 -14.08 -7.68
C SER A 83 14.80 -13.58 -7.33
N LYS A 84 14.65 -12.64 -6.38
CA LYS A 84 13.38 -11.96 -6.05
C LYS A 84 13.30 -10.52 -6.55
N ILE A 85 14.44 -9.91 -6.89
CA ILE A 85 14.53 -8.54 -7.44
C ILE A 85 15.16 -8.48 -8.83
N GLU A 86 15.62 -9.60 -9.39
CA GLU A 86 16.31 -9.70 -10.67
C GLU A 86 15.57 -8.97 -11.80
N LYS A 87 14.26 -9.19 -11.94
CA LYS A 87 13.43 -8.46 -12.92
C LYS A 87 13.41 -6.94 -12.71
N ALA A 88 13.53 -6.46 -11.48
CA ALA A 88 13.66 -5.03 -11.19
C ALA A 88 15.07 -4.52 -11.55
N VAL A 89 16.12 -5.28 -11.20
CA VAL A 89 17.52 -4.97 -11.55
C VAL A 89 17.70 -4.91 -13.06
N ASP A 90 17.18 -5.89 -13.80
CA ASP A 90 17.31 -6.02 -15.26
C ASP A 90 16.37 -5.12 -16.07
N GLN A 91 15.44 -4.41 -15.42
CA GLN A 91 14.62 -3.38 -16.08
C GLN A 91 15.02 -1.95 -15.69
N PHE A 92 15.57 -1.77 -14.48
CA PHE A 92 16.06 -0.49 -13.99
C PHE A 92 17.55 -0.24 -14.33
N HIS A 93 18.34 -1.28 -14.56
CA HIS A 93 19.78 -1.22 -14.85
C HIS A 93 20.54 -0.26 -13.90
N PRO A 94 20.56 -0.51 -12.58
CA PRO A 94 21.24 0.37 -11.63
C PRO A 94 22.74 0.43 -11.88
N HIS A 95 23.37 1.51 -11.45
CA HIS A 95 24.82 1.66 -11.31
C HIS A 95 25.25 1.26 -9.89
N ILE A 96 24.38 1.56 -8.91
CA ILE A 96 24.60 1.28 -7.48
C ILE A 96 23.33 0.63 -6.89
N ILE A 97 23.52 -0.44 -6.11
CA ILE A 97 22.50 -0.98 -5.19
C ILE A 97 22.93 -0.63 -3.75
N ILE A 98 22.07 0.12 -3.04
CA ILE A 98 22.34 0.62 -1.69
C ILE A 98 21.48 -0.14 -0.67
N PHE A 99 22.11 -0.65 0.37
CA PHE A 99 21.45 -1.36 1.48
C PHE A 99 21.29 -0.41 2.67
N GLY A 100 20.09 0.17 2.80
CA GLY A 100 19.72 1.15 3.82
C GLY A 100 19.45 0.52 5.18
N ALA A 101 20.53 0.16 5.89
CA ALA A 101 20.53 -0.37 7.25
C ALA A 101 19.66 -1.63 7.44
N GLY A 102 19.21 -1.89 8.67
CA GLY A 102 18.40 -3.08 9.00
C GLY A 102 19.14 -4.41 8.89
N GLY A 103 20.47 -4.40 8.76
CA GLY A 103 21.30 -5.58 8.58
C GLY A 103 21.15 -6.26 7.21
N LEU A 104 20.65 -5.54 6.20
CA LEU A 104 20.39 -6.07 4.86
C LEU A 104 21.70 -6.26 4.06
N CYS A 105 21.87 -7.42 3.41
CA CYS A 105 22.99 -7.71 2.50
C CYS A 105 22.57 -8.71 1.41
N PHE A 106 23.45 -9.03 0.45
CA PHE A 106 23.34 -10.23 -0.38
C PHE A 106 24.05 -11.42 0.27
N SER A 107 23.88 -12.64 -0.25
CA SER A 107 24.88 -13.71 -0.06
C SER A 107 26.07 -13.47 -0.98
N GLU A 108 27.20 -14.16 -0.73
CA GLU A 108 28.42 -14.00 -1.55
C GLU A 108 28.15 -14.30 -3.04
N ASP A 109 27.36 -15.34 -3.36
CA ASP A 109 26.92 -15.66 -4.73
C ASP A 109 26.07 -14.54 -5.36
N ASP A 110 25.08 -14.02 -4.63
CA ASP A 110 24.18 -12.96 -5.12
C ASP A 110 24.93 -11.63 -5.29
N ALA A 111 25.89 -11.33 -4.40
CA ALA A 111 26.76 -10.17 -4.50
C ALA A 111 27.68 -10.26 -5.72
N LYS A 112 28.33 -11.41 -5.92
CA LYS A 112 29.19 -11.66 -7.09
C LYS A 112 28.40 -11.59 -8.41
N ALA A 113 27.19 -12.15 -8.44
CA ALA A 113 26.28 -12.07 -9.58
C ALA A 113 25.72 -10.67 -9.87
N VAL A 114 25.90 -9.71 -8.96
CA VAL A 114 25.59 -8.28 -9.14
C VAL A 114 26.84 -7.50 -9.57
N GLN A 115 27.99 -7.76 -8.94
CA GLN A 115 29.30 -7.24 -9.37
C GLN A 115 29.59 -7.60 -10.84
N ASP A 116 29.30 -8.84 -11.26
CA ASP A 116 29.46 -9.31 -12.64
C ASP A 116 28.52 -8.64 -13.65
N ARG A 117 27.45 -7.96 -13.20
CA ARG A 117 26.60 -7.10 -14.04
C ARG A 117 27.11 -5.65 -14.14
N GLY A 118 28.27 -5.34 -13.54
CA GLY A 118 28.83 -3.99 -13.48
C GLY A 118 27.96 -3.05 -12.63
N ILE A 119 27.52 -3.54 -11.47
CA ILE A 119 26.66 -2.85 -10.51
C ILE A 119 27.35 -2.85 -9.14
N LEU A 120 27.60 -1.67 -8.57
CA LEU A 120 28.30 -1.52 -7.30
C LEU A 120 27.34 -1.73 -6.12
N SER A 121 27.73 -2.53 -5.13
CA SER A 121 26.99 -2.76 -3.90
C SER A 121 27.51 -1.93 -2.73
N LEU A 122 26.60 -1.23 -2.03
CA LEU A 122 26.94 -0.27 -0.98
C LEU A 122 26.13 -0.52 0.31
N GLY A 123 26.79 -0.97 1.38
CA GLY A 123 26.16 -1.24 2.68
C GLY A 123 26.18 -0.04 3.63
N ILE A 124 25.02 0.46 4.06
CA ILE A 124 24.91 1.63 4.96
C ILE A 124 24.54 1.22 6.39
N THR A 125 25.50 1.24 7.31
CA THR A 125 25.28 0.96 8.74
C THR A 125 25.03 2.24 9.55
N LEU A 126 23.90 2.27 10.26
CA LEU A 126 23.35 3.45 10.98
C LEU A 126 23.16 3.22 12.48
N SER A 127 23.88 2.26 13.07
CA SER A 127 23.76 1.90 14.49
C SER A 127 25.07 1.42 15.11
N ASP A 128 26.20 1.81 14.56
CA ASP A 128 27.50 1.46 15.13
C ASP A 128 27.85 2.33 16.36
N PRO A 129 28.70 1.83 17.28
CA PRO A 129 29.27 0.47 17.30
C PRO A 129 28.34 -0.62 17.88
N ASP A 130 27.07 -0.32 18.21
CA ASP A 130 26.15 -1.28 18.86
C ASP A 130 25.86 -2.54 18.02
N VAL A 131 25.97 -2.48 16.68
CA VAL A 131 25.68 -3.60 15.77
C VAL A 131 26.92 -4.25 15.13
N PHE A 132 28.09 -3.61 15.27
CA PHE A 132 29.38 -4.08 14.76
C PHE A 132 29.63 -5.59 14.95
N PRO A 133 29.35 -6.23 16.11
CA PRO A 133 29.59 -7.67 16.31
C PRO A 133 28.80 -8.59 15.37
N THR A 134 27.76 -8.09 14.71
CA THR A 134 27.05 -8.81 13.65
C THR A 134 27.45 -8.30 12.26
N VAL A 135 27.60 -6.99 12.07
CA VAL A 135 27.89 -6.40 10.75
C VAL A 135 29.27 -6.80 10.23
N SER A 136 30.29 -6.86 11.09
CA SER A 136 31.65 -7.28 10.72
C SER A 136 31.73 -8.70 10.13
N THR A 137 30.72 -9.55 10.37
CA THR A 137 30.66 -10.91 9.83
C THR A 137 30.27 -10.97 8.34
N TYR A 138 29.68 -9.90 7.78
CA TYR A 138 29.27 -9.85 6.37
C TYR A 138 29.61 -8.53 5.64
N ALA A 139 30.18 -7.52 6.30
CA ALA A 139 30.56 -6.24 5.68
C ALA A 139 31.49 -6.40 4.45
N LYS A 140 32.30 -7.47 4.39
CA LYS A 140 33.18 -7.81 3.25
C LYS A 140 32.43 -8.29 1.99
N SER A 141 31.11 -8.53 2.08
CA SER A 141 30.27 -8.93 0.93
C SER A 141 29.77 -7.75 0.09
N PHE A 142 30.02 -6.51 0.51
CA PHE A 142 29.77 -5.31 -0.28
C PHE A 142 31.06 -4.86 -0.99
N ASP A 143 30.92 -4.21 -2.14
CA ASP A 143 32.04 -3.52 -2.79
C ASP A 143 32.53 -2.35 -1.91
N PHE A 144 31.59 -1.65 -1.26
CA PHE A 144 31.87 -0.69 -0.18
C PHE A 144 30.86 -0.83 0.97
N HIS A 145 31.35 -0.65 2.20
CA HIS A 145 30.55 -0.57 3.42
C HIS A 145 30.71 0.83 4.05
N THR A 146 29.76 1.30 4.85
CA THR A 146 29.89 2.56 5.59
C THR A 146 29.46 2.44 7.05
N THR A 147 30.24 3.04 7.95
CA THR A 147 29.87 3.18 9.36
C THR A 147 29.61 4.63 9.75
N ASN A 148 28.66 4.83 10.67
CA ASN A 148 28.28 6.14 11.19
C ASN A 148 29.09 6.61 12.42
N ALA A 149 30.16 5.89 12.80
CA ALA A 149 30.93 6.13 14.04
C ALA A 149 32.43 6.02 13.78
N MET A 150 33.24 7.04 14.14
CA MET A 150 34.69 6.98 13.90
C MET A 150 35.35 5.79 14.60
N ARG A 151 34.99 5.53 15.87
CA ARG A 151 35.51 4.37 16.63
C ARG A 151 35.27 3.01 15.94
N ALA A 152 34.20 2.90 15.15
CA ALA A 152 33.92 1.65 14.44
C ALA A 152 34.83 1.46 13.20
N MET A 153 35.36 2.54 12.60
CA MET A 153 36.33 2.44 11.49
C MET A 153 37.53 1.59 11.88
N ASP A 154 38.12 1.87 13.06
CA ASP A 154 39.25 1.11 13.59
C ASP A 154 38.85 -0.34 13.90
N MET A 155 37.67 -0.56 14.50
CA MET A 155 37.15 -1.90 14.79
C MET A 155 36.93 -2.74 13.51
N TYR A 156 36.47 -2.13 12.40
CA TYR A 156 36.37 -2.80 11.10
C TYR A 156 37.75 -3.14 10.53
N LYS A 157 38.70 -2.20 10.60
CA LYS A 157 40.08 -2.41 10.18
C LYS A 157 40.80 -3.51 10.98
N GLU A 158 40.57 -3.59 12.29
CA GLU A 158 41.04 -4.67 13.18
C GLU A 158 40.42 -6.03 12.82
N ALA A 159 39.16 -6.06 12.38
CA ALA A 159 38.52 -7.25 11.81
C ALA A 159 38.94 -7.57 10.35
N GLY A 160 39.90 -6.81 9.80
CA GLY A 160 40.35 -6.93 8.41
C GLY A 160 39.26 -6.62 7.39
N VAL A 161 38.32 -5.73 7.73
CA VAL A 161 37.29 -5.16 6.84
C VAL A 161 37.82 -3.81 6.37
N ASP A 162 38.45 -3.79 5.19
CA ASP A 162 39.13 -2.64 4.58
C ASP A 162 38.22 -1.81 3.66
N ASN A 163 37.12 -2.38 3.17
CA ASN A 163 36.11 -1.72 2.33
C ASN A 163 35.21 -0.69 3.04
N THR A 164 35.50 -0.31 4.29
CA THR A 164 34.62 0.54 5.12
C THR A 164 35.00 2.02 5.08
N LEU A 165 34.01 2.87 4.79
CA LEU A 165 34.10 4.33 4.74
C LEU A 165 33.28 4.99 5.87
N TYR A 166 33.61 6.25 6.22
CA TYR A 166 32.88 6.99 7.27
C TYR A 166 31.69 7.76 6.66
N PHE A 167 30.49 7.51 7.18
CA PHE A 167 29.25 8.15 6.74
C PHE A 167 28.45 8.66 7.95
N PRO A 168 28.83 9.83 8.52
CA PRO A 168 28.22 10.34 9.74
C PRO A 168 26.80 10.86 9.52
N PHE A 169 26.04 10.94 10.62
CA PHE A 169 24.71 11.53 10.62
C PHE A 169 24.67 12.98 10.12
N ALA A 170 23.48 13.38 9.68
CA ALA A 170 23.13 14.68 9.14
C ALA A 170 21.61 14.89 9.28
N ILE A 171 21.05 15.93 8.67
CA ILE A 171 19.60 16.12 8.56
C ILE A 171 19.08 16.10 7.12
N ASP A 172 17.80 15.75 6.99
CA ASP A 172 17.01 15.85 5.78
C ASP A 172 16.65 17.31 5.48
N ARG A 173 16.85 17.78 4.24
CA ARG A 173 16.51 19.16 3.87
C ARG A 173 15.02 19.48 4.09
N GLY A 174 14.13 18.54 3.78
CA GLY A 174 12.69 18.66 4.01
C GLY A 174 12.35 18.84 5.49
N TYR A 175 13.06 18.20 6.42
CA TYR A 175 12.90 18.44 7.87
C TYR A 175 13.20 19.89 8.26
N VAL A 176 14.27 20.46 7.67
CA VAL A 176 14.66 21.86 7.91
C VAL A 176 13.61 22.83 7.34
N THR A 177 13.15 22.60 6.10
CA THR A 177 12.31 23.55 5.35
C THR A 177 10.80 23.40 5.54
N GLN A 178 10.30 22.23 5.95
CA GLN A 178 8.87 21.96 6.11
C GLN A 178 8.21 22.96 7.06
N GLU A 179 7.15 23.65 6.62
CA GLU A 179 6.29 24.42 7.53
C GLU A 179 5.43 23.49 8.39
N VAL A 180 5.26 23.82 9.68
CA VAL A 180 4.33 23.13 10.59
C VAL A 180 3.60 24.15 11.47
N ALA A 181 2.32 23.90 11.74
CA ALA A 181 1.54 24.74 12.64
C ALA A 181 1.94 24.53 14.11
N HIS A 182 1.87 25.62 14.90
CA HIS A 182 1.94 25.59 16.37
C HIS A 182 0.81 24.71 16.94
N VAL A 183 1.07 24.04 18.07
CA VAL A 183 0.13 23.11 18.72
C VAL A 183 0.10 23.40 20.23
N PRO A 184 -0.95 24.08 20.72
CA PRO A 184 -1.07 24.44 22.12
C PRO A 184 -0.82 23.26 23.08
N GLY A 185 0.14 23.43 23.98
CA GLY A 185 0.51 22.41 24.98
C GLY A 185 1.73 21.54 24.62
N LEU A 186 2.33 21.72 23.44
CA LEU A 186 3.66 21.18 23.14
C LEU A 186 4.81 22.12 23.57
N ASP A 187 4.51 23.37 23.92
CA ASP A 187 5.49 24.36 24.40
C ASP A 187 6.23 23.90 25.66
N ALA A 188 7.57 23.92 25.61
CA ALA A 188 8.45 23.50 26.69
C ALA A 188 9.75 24.33 26.72
N ASP A 189 10.32 24.50 27.91
CA ASP A 189 11.65 25.11 28.05
C ASP A 189 12.74 24.09 27.68
N VAL A 190 12.57 22.84 28.12
CA VAL A 190 13.53 21.77 27.90
C VAL A 190 12.82 20.52 27.39
N ILE A 191 13.35 19.86 26.37
CA ILE A 191 12.83 18.57 25.91
C ILE A 191 13.90 17.50 25.73
N CYS A 192 13.49 16.23 25.72
CA CYS A 192 14.29 15.14 25.16
C CYS A 192 13.48 14.34 24.15
N LEU A 193 13.98 14.26 22.91
CA LEU A 193 13.46 13.42 21.84
C LEU A 193 14.22 12.08 21.82
N GLY A 194 13.56 10.98 22.18
CA GLY A 194 14.16 9.64 22.15
C GLY A 194 13.60 8.70 23.22
N HIS A 195 14.04 7.45 23.23
CA HIS A 195 13.59 6.48 24.24
C HIS A 195 14.49 6.48 25.49
N ALA A 196 13.87 6.31 26.65
CA ALA A 196 14.51 6.00 27.94
C ALA A 196 14.25 4.55 28.41
N THR A 197 13.69 3.69 27.55
CA THR A 197 13.54 2.26 27.82
C THR A 197 14.90 1.61 28.10
N SER A 198 15.02 1.01 29.29
CA SER A 198 16.27 0.44 29.83
C SER A 198 17.40 1.48 30.04
N ARG A 199 17.04 2.76 30.21
CA ARG A 199 17.96 3.88 30.46
C ARG A 199 17.54 4.66 31.71
N PRO A 200 17.95 4.26 32.93
CA PRO A 200 17.66 5.04 34.13
C PRO A 200 18.28 6.43 34.03
N GLU A 201 19.51 6.53 33.52
CA GLU A 201 20.32 7.76 33.45
C GLU A 201 19.66 8.90 32.66
N ARG A 202 18.71 8.56 31.78
CA ARG A 202 17.92 9.55 31.05
C ARG A 202 16.77 10.08 31.90
N ASN A 203 16.12 9.21 32.66
CA ASN A 203 15.02 9.60 33.53
C ASN A 203 15.53 10.46 34.68
N ASP A 204 16.65 10.09 35.29
CA ASP A 204 17.22 10.78 36.45
C ASP A 204 17.48 12.27 36.12
N VAL A 205 18.33 12.54 35.11
CA VAL A 205 18.60 13.88 34.55
C VAL A 205 17.32 14.65 34.19
N MET A 206 16.39 14.03 33.45
CA MET A 206 15.20 14.74 32.97
C MET A 206 14.15 14.98 34.08
N LEU A 207 14.15 14.18 35.15
CA LEU A 207 13.32 14.41 36.33
C LEU A 207 13.87 15.56 37.19
N ALA A 208 15.19 15.61 37.42
CA ALA A 208 15.83 16.72 38.13
C ALA A 208 15.56 18.07 37.44
N LEU A 209 15.70 18.14 36.12
CA LEU A 209 15.37 19.34 35.34
C LEU A 209 13.87 19.72 35.42
N ALA A 210 12.97 18.76 35.66
CA ALA A 210 11.53 19.02 35.76
C ALA A 210 11.11 19.66 37.09
N GLU A 211 12.01 19.75 38.08
CA GLU A 211 11.78 20.53 39.30
C GLU A 211 11.88 22.05 39.07
N ARG A 212 12.57 22.48 37.99
CA ARG A 212 12.88 23.90 37.72
C ARG A 212 12.42 24.43 36.36
N PHE A 213 12.23 23.57 35.36
CA PHE A 213 11.86 23.95 33.99
C PHE A 213 10.55 23.30 33.54
N ASN A 214 9.84 23.89 32.56
CA ASN A 214 8.75 23.19 31.86
C ASN A 214 9.34 22.12 30.92
N VAL A 215 9.51 20.90 31.46
CA VAL A 215 10.10 19.76 30.74
C VAL A 215 9.05 18.93 30.00
N LYS A 216 9.36 18.51 28.77
CA LYS A 216 8.62 17.44 28.06
C LYS A 216 9.54 16.37 27.48
N THR A 217 9.18 15.11 27.60
CA THR A 217 9.90 14.00 26.98
C THR A 217 9.03 13.31 25.94
N TYR A 218 9.65 12.81 24.88
CA TYR A 218 8.94 12.14 23.78
C TYR A 218 9.62 10.82 23.44
N GLY A 219 8.93 9.70 23.70
CA GLY A 219 9.42 8.37 23.39
C GLY A 219 8.77 7.28 24.23
N ARG A 220 9.58 6.35 24.74
CA ARG A 220 9.15 5.19 25.52
C ARG A 220 10.09 5.01 26.71
N GLY A 221 9.55 4.52 27.84
CA GLY A 221 10.32 4.30 29.07
C GLY A 221 10.65 5.57 29.86
N TRP A 222 9.99 6.68 29.56
CA TRP A 222 10.03 7.90 30.37
C TRP A 222 9.10 7.76 31.59
N LEU A 223 9.57 8.24 32.74
CA LEU A 223 8.80 8.35 33.98
C LEU A 223 7.98 9.66 34.04
N LEU A 224 8.44 10.71 33.36
CA LEU A 224 7.71 11.97 33.24
C LEU A 224 6.33 11.75 32.56
N PRO A 225 5.25 12.35 33.11
CA PRO A 225 3.91 12.17 32.59
C PRO A 225 3.72 12.85 31.22
N GLY A 226 2.84 12.28 30.40
CA GLY A 226 2.48 12.84 29.09
C GLY A 226 3.42 12.50 27.93
N SER A 227 4.52 11.78 28.16
CA SER A 227 5.41 11.34 27.07
C SER A 227 4.71 10.47 26.02
N GLU A 228 4.68 10.94 24.78
CA GLU A 228 4.19 10.22 23.60
C GLU A 228 5.32 9.85 22.63
N VAL A 229 5.09 8.87 21.75
CA VAL A 229 5.99 8.57 20.62
C VAL A 229 5.57 9.44 19.45
N VAL A 230 6.48 10.26 18.94
CA VAL A 230 6.24 11.19 17.83
C VAL A 230 6.97 10.74 16.56
N GLU A 231 6.36 10.96 15.40
CA GLU A 231 6.93 10.74 14.06
C GLU A 231 6.36 11.78 13.07
N GLY A 232 7.00 11.94 11.91
CA GLY A 232 6.51 12.79 10.82
C GLY A 232 6.26 14.24 11.26
N THR A 233 5.13 14.82 10.83
CA THR A 233 4.75 16.20 11.19
C THR A 233 4.66 16.42 12.70
N ARG A 234 4.21 15.43 13.48
CA ARG A 234 4.09 15.55 14.95
C ARG A 234 5.46 15.64 15.62
N GLN A 235 6.47 14.95 15.09
CA GLN A 235 7.85 15.08 15.56
C GLN A 235 8.36 16.50 15.34
N LEU A 236 8.18 17.08 14.15
CA LEU A 236 8.58 18.47 13.88
C LEU A 236 7.83 19.47 14.78
N GLN A 237 6.54 19.25 15.04
CA GLN A 237 5.76 20.11 15.94
C GLN A 237 6.30 20.07 17.37
N ALA A 238 6.55 18.89 17.94
CA ALA A 238 7.17 18.77 19.26
C ALA A 238 8.58 19.39 19.28
N SER A 239 9.42 19.03 18.31
CA SER A 239 10.81 19.48 18.18
C SER A 239 10.92 21.01 18.06
N ARG A 240 9.99 21.68 17.37
CA ARG A 240 9.98 23.14 17.23
C ARG A 240 9.38 23.90 18.42
N GLN A 241 8.77 23.23 19.39
CA GLN A 241 8.11 23.88 20.55
C GLN A 241 8.85 23.69 21.89
N GLY A 242 9.86 22.80 21.96
CA GLY A 242 10.87 22.83 23.03
C GLY A 242 12.01 23.82 22.74
N LYS A 243 12.38 24.70 23.68
CA LYS A 243 13.46 25.71 23.48
C LYS A 243 14.86 25.09 23.44
N CYS A 244 15.18 24.26 24.43
CA CYS A 244 16.47 23.56 24.59
C CYS A 244 16.25 22.04 24.54
N HIS A 245 17.10 21.28 23.86
CA HIS A 245 16.94 19.84 23.69
C HIS A 245 18.12 19.09 24.30
N VAL A 246 17.85 18.24 25.30
CA VAL A 246 18.86 17.41 25.96
C VAL A 246 19.13 16.16 25.12
N ASN A 247 20.40 15.92 24.78
CA ASN A 247 20.84 14.78 23.99
C ASN A 247 21.92 13.96 24.71
N PHE A 248 21.67 12.64 24.81
CA PHE A 248 22.52 11.70 25.53
C PHE A 248 23.38 10.88 24.56
N ALA A 249 24.70 11.13 24.56
CA ALA A 249 25.67 10.54 23.63
C ALA A 249 25.85 9.02 23.78
N ALA A 250 25.54 8.43 24.94
CA ALA A 250 25.69 7.00 25.20
C ALA A 250 24.81 6.12 24.28
N THR A 251 25.41 5.18 23.54
CA THR A 251 24.75 4.09 22.79
C THR A 251 24.26 2.99 23.74
N ARG A 252 23.49 2.00 23.24
CA ARG A 252 22.92 0.95 24.11
C ARG A 252 23.96 -0.04 24.62
N ALA A 253 25.07 -0.22 23.92
CA ALA A 253 26.22 -1.00 24.40
C ALA A 253 27.22 -0.15 25.23
N GLY A 254 26.89 1.11 25.54
CA GLY A 254 27.72 1.98 26.38
C GLY A 254 28.84 2.74 25.66
N TYR A 255 28.89 2.71 24.33
CA TYR A 255 29.81 3.56 23.56
C TYR A 255 29.35 5.02 23.57
N ILE A 256 30.27 5.96 23.34
CA ILE A 256 29.95 7.34 22.98
C ILE A 256 29.89 7.44 21.46
N ASN A 257 28.89 8.13 20.92
CA ASN A 257 28.74 8.41 19.48
C ASN A 257 27.77 9.59 19.27
N ILE A 258 27.90 10.29 18.15
CA ILE A 258 26.91 11.24 17.61
C ILE A 258 25.53 10.59 17.46
N LYS A 259 24.46 11.40 17.48
CA LYS A 259 23.06 10.98 17.35
C LYS A 259 22.35 11.83 16.29
N CYS A 260 21.40 11.26 15.56
CA CYS A 260 20.50 12.02 14.67
C CYS A 260 19.84 13.23 15.36
N GLY A 261 19.44 13.06 16.63
CA GLY A 261 18.87 14.12 17.47
C GLY A 261 19.72 15.40 17.62
N VAL A 262 21.04 15.34 17.39
CA VAL A 262 21.92 16.52 17.32
C VAL A 262 21.46 17.45 16.19
N PHE A 263 21.33 16.89 14.99
CA PHE A 263 20.97 17.62 13.78
C PHE A 263 19.46 17.92 13.72
N GLU A 264 18.60 17.03 14.24
CA GLU A 264 17.15 17.26 14.35
C GLU A 264 16.80 18.43 15.29
N THR A 265 17.54 18.59 16.39
CA THR A 265 17.42 19.73 17.31
C THR A 265 17.69 21.04 16.57
N ILE A 266 18.86 21.13 15.95
CA ILE A 266 19.35 22.36 15.34
C ILE A 266 18.48 22.70 14.11
N ALA A 267 18.03 21.71 13.34
CA ALA A 267 17.09 21.88 12.21
C ALA A 267 15.71 22.45 12.60
N SER A 268 15.27 22.22 13.84
CA SER A 268 14.08 22.86 14.38
C SER A 268 14.28 24.34 14.70
N GLY A 269 15.53 24.83 14.72
CA GLY A 269 15.87 26.19 15.14
C GLY A 269 15.90 26.30 16.66
N ARG A 270 16.51 25.32 17.34
CA ARG A 270 16.52 25.15 18.80
C ARG A 270 17.91 24.79 19.31
N LEU A 271 18.14 25.07 20.60
CA LEU A 271 19.45 24.91 21.23
C LEU A 271 19.69 23.46 21.62
N LEU A 272 20.86 22.92 21.27
CA LEU A 272 21.30 21.59 21.69
C LEU A 272 22.05 21.67 23.01
N CYS A 273 21.70 20.78 23.94
CA CYS A 273 22.40 20.56 25.20
C CYS A 273 22.85 19.08 25.25
N THR A 274 24.15 18.80 25.21
CA THR A 274 24.65 17.43 25.06
C THR A 274 25.93 17.18 25.85
N ALA A 275 26.12 15.93 26.29
CA ALA A 275 27.30 15.55 27.04
C ALA A 275 28.59 15.85 26.25
N ARG A 276 29.69 16.23 26.90
CA ARG A 276 30.95 16.58 26.21
C ARG A 276 31.67 15.33 25.68
N PHE A 277 32.14 15.40 24.42
CA PHE A 277 33.08 14.44 23.84
C PHE A 277 33.71 14.97 22.53
N ASP A 278 34.96 14.59 22.28
CA ASP A 278 35.83 15.15 21.24
C ASP A 278 35.22 15.14 19.82
N GLU A 279 34.51 14.07 19.43
CA GLU A 279 33.91 13.93 18.10
C GLU A 279 32.83 14.99 17.81
N MET A 280 32.21 15.59 18.83
CA MET A 280 31.19 16.65 18.64
C MET A 280 31.78 17.91 18.00
N SER A 281 33.01 18.30 18.37
CA SER A 281 33.69 19.51 17.91
C SER A 281 33.90 19.55 16.38
N ASN A 282 33.91 18.38 15.74
CA ASN A 282 33.95 18.26 14.28
C ASN A 282 32.67 18.81 13.61
N PHE A 283 31.54 18.80 14.32
CA PHE A 283 30.22 19.22 13.83
C PHE A 283 29.77 20.56 14.39
N PHE A 284 29.92 20.81 15.70
CA PHE A 284 29.45 22.03 16.36
C PHE A 284 30.35 22.45 17.51
N ASP A 285 30.46 23.75 17.71
CA ASP A 285 31.31 24.36 18.73
C ASP A 285 30.60 24.54 20.10
N TYR A 286 31.27 24.15 21.18
CA TYR A 286 30.72 24.17 22.55
C TYR A 286 30.70 25.55 23.21
N ASP A 287 31.46 26.53 22.72
CA ASP A 287 31.50 27.89 23.28
C ASP A 287 30.48 28.82 22.59
N THR A 288 30.17 28.55 21.32
CA THR A 288 29.44 29.48 20.44
C THR A 288 28.23 28.90 19.68
N GLN A 289 27.99 27.57 19.72
CA GLN A 289 26.91 26.93 18.95
C GLN A 289 26.00 26.01 19.79
N ILE A 290 26.55 25.24 20.71
CA ILE A 290 25.82 24.23 21.50
C ILE A 290 26.25 24.25 22.97
N VAL A 291 25.38 23.78 23.89
CA VAL A 291 25.73 23.64 25.31
C VAL A 291 26.33 22.27 25.58
N GLY A 292 27.56 22.24 26.09
CA GLY A 292 28.22 21.04 26.60
C GLY A 292 28.05 20.89 28.11
N TRP A 293 27.83 19.67 28.59
CA TRP A 293 27.76 19.36 30.03
C TRP A 293 28.48 18.05 30.41
N ASP A 294 29.02 18.01 31.63
CA ASP A 294 29.62 16.82 32.25
C ASP A 294 28.87 16.38 33.53
N SER A 295 28.00 17.22 34.11
CA SER A 295 27.13 16.88 35.24
C SER A 295 25.71 17.46 35.12
N GLU A 296 24.80 17.00 35.98
CA GLU A 296 23.41 17.49 36.05
C GLU A 296 23.33 18.94 36.54
N GLU A 297 24.14 19.31 37.52
CA GLU A 297 24.20 20.66 38.08
C GLU A 297 24.75 21.66 37.07
N GLU A 298 25.73 21.25 36.25
CA GLU A 298 26.25 22.07 35.16
C GLU A 298 25.21 22.27 34.06
N LEU A 299 24.51 21.20 33.65
CA LEU A 299 23.42 21.29 32.68
C LEU A 299 22.29 22.20 33.18
N GLU A 300 21.92 22.12 34.46
CA GLU A 300 20.90 22.98 35.07
C GLU A 300 21.35 24.46 35.14
N SER A 301 22.61 24.70 35.50
CA SER A 301 23.23 26.03 35.50
C SER A 301 23.25 26.65 34.10
N GLU A 302 23.70 25.90 33.10
CA GLU A 302 23.77 26.38 31.71
C GLU A 302 22.39 26.58 31.09
N LEU A 303 21.43 25.70 31.36
CA LEU A 303 20.02 25.92 30.98
C LEU A 303 19.46 27.19 31.63
N SER A 304 19.75 27.44 32.91
CA SER A 304 19.35 28.67 33.60
C SER A 304 19.98 29.92 32.97
N ARG A 305 21.25 29.84 32.58
CA ARG A 305 22.01 30.93 31.92
C ARG A 305 21.42 31.26 30.54
N VAL A 306 21.24 30.27 29.66
CA VAL A 306 20.76 30.52 28.29
C VAL A 306 19.26 30.83 28.24
N LEU A 307 18.44 30.32 29.17
CA LEU A 307 17.00 30.65 29.20
C LEU A 307 16.70 32.02 29.84
N SER A 308 17.65 32.60 30.58
CA SER A 308 17.52 33.96 31.14
C SER A 308 18.12 35.06 30.27
N ASP A 309 19.04 34.75 29.35
CA ASP A 309 19.55 35.68 28.32
C ASP A 309 19.12 35.28 26.90
N PRO A 310 18.07 35.93 26.34
CA PRO A 310 17.60 35.67 24.98
C PRO A 310 18.62 36.00 23.88
N ALA A 311 19.59 36.89 24.11
CA ALA A 311 20.60 37.24 23.11
C ALA A 311 21.65 36.13 23.00
N VAL A 312 22.08 35.58 24.13
CA VAL A 312 22.97 34.39 24.18
C VAL A 312 22.30 33.19 23.53
N TYR A 313 21.04 32.90 23.89
CA TYR A 313 20.27 31.81 23.25
C TYR A 313 20.17 31.98 21.74
N GLN A 314 19.76 33.17 21.28
CA GLN A 314 19.55 33.42 19.85
C GLN A 314 20.84 33.34 19.05
N ALA A 315 21.96 33.88 19.57
CA ALA A 315 23.26 33.83 18.91
C ALA A 315 23.76 32.38 18.72
N ALA A 316 23.68 31.55 19.75
CA ALA A 316 24.11 30.14 19.67
C ALA A 316 23.25 29.35 18.67
N VAL A 317 21.92 29.48 18.76
CA VAL A 317 20.99 28.79 17.84
C VAL A 317 21.18 29.26 16.40
N GLU A 318 21.37 30.55 16.15
CA GLU A 318 21.58 31.07 14.79
C GLU A 318 22.93 30.63 14.19
N SER A 319 24.01 30.59 14.99
CA SER A 319 25.31 30.10 14.56
C SER A 319 25.27 28.59 14.23
N ALA A 320 24.65 27.79 15.10
CA ALA A 320 24.45 26.36 14.86
C ALA A 320 23.58 26.09 13.62
N PHE A 321 22.50 26.86 13.43
CA PHE A 321 21.59 26.70 12.29
C PHE A 321 22.26 27.02 10.96
N GLU A 322 23.06 28.09 10.92
CA GLU A 322 23.83 28.49 9.73
C GLU A 322 24.82 27.39 9.32
N ARG A 323 25.58 26.84 10.28
CA ARG A 323 26.50 25.72 10.05
C ARG A 323 25.79 24.42 9.64
N LEU A 324 24.60 24.16 10.19
CA LEU A 324 23.79 23.01 9.80
C LEU A 324 23.44 23.05 8.30
N VAL A 325 22.97 24.20 7.80
CA VAL A 325 22.53 24.36 6.40
C VAL A 325 23.69 24.59 5.40
N SER A 326 24.89 24.93 5.88
CA SER A 326 26.13 24.91 5.09
C SER A 326 26.73 23.51 4.95
N GLU A 327 26.81 22.73 6.03
CA GLU A 327 27.71 21.56 6.13
C GLU A 327 27.04 20.22 6.49
N HIS A 328 25.80 20.20 7.01
CA HIS A 328 25.26 19.01 7.70
C HIS A 328 23.89 18.53 7.21
N LEU A 329 23.63 18.67 5.90
CA LEU A 329 22.55 17.98 5.18
C LEU A 329 23.01 16.60 4.69
N TYR A 330 22.08 15.64 4.53
CA TYR A 330 22.41 14.32 3.97
C TYR A 330 22.93 14.40 2.53
N GLU A 331 22.55 15.42 1.76
CA GLU A 331 23.15 15.72 0.44
C GLU A 331 24.66 15.92 0.53
N HIS A 332 25.18 16.59 1.57
CA HIS A 332 26.62 16.79 1.74
C HIS A 332 27.33 15.47 2.10
N ARG A 333 26.66 14.59 2.87
CA ARG A 333 27.18 13.25 3.20
C ARG A 333 27.28 12.37 1.96
N TRP A 334 26.26 12.39 1.10
CA TRP A 334 26.26 11.64 -0.16
C TRP A 334 27.31 12.15 -1.15
N LEU A 335 27.43 13.47 -1.32
CA LEU A 335 28.47 14.07 -2.17
C LEU A 335 29.89 13.67 -1.73
N GLN A 336 30.17 13.72 -0.42
CA GLN A 336 31.47 13.31 0.11
C GLN A 336 31.69 11.80 -0.05
N LEU A 337 30.70 10.95 0.27
CA LEU A 337 30.82 9.50 0.12
C LEU A 337 31.06 9.07 -1.33
N PHE A 338 30.36 9.67 -2.31
CA PHE A 338 30.58 9.33 -3.72
C PHE A 338 31.97 9.78 -4.21
N LYS A 339 32.47 10.91 -3.72
CA LYS A 339 33.86 11.36 -3.97
C LYS A 339 34.88 10.41 -3.35
N ASP A 340 34.64 9.90 -2.14
CA ASP A 340 35.55 8.96 -1.47
C ASP A 340 35.54 7.57 -2.14
N ILE A 341 34.38 7.10 -2.61
CA ILE A 341 34.25 5.89 -3.44
C ILE A 341 35.04 6.06 -4.75
N GLN A 342 34.90 7.20 -5.45
CA GLN A 342 35.66 7.48 -6.68
C GLN A 342 37.17 7.57 -6.42
N ALA A 343 37.60 8.25 -5.35
CA ALA A 343 39.01 8.34 -4.98
C ALA A 343 39.60 6.96 -4.61
N SER A 344 38.81 6.11 -3.94
CA SER A 344 39.21 4.73 -3.65
C SER A 344 39.34 3.89 -4.93
N LEU A 345 38.41 4.02 -5.88
CA LEU A 345 38.47 3.35 -7.18
C LEU A 345 39.68 3.77 -8.03
N GLU A 346 40.26 4.96 -7.83
CA GLU A 346 41.53 5.35 -8.48
C GLU A 346 42.79 5.01 -7.65
N SER A 347 42.69 4.85 -6.33
CA SER A 347 43.81 4.48 -5.44
C SER A 347 44.41 3.12 -5.76
N GLU A 348 45.74 2.97 -5.76
CA GLU A 348 46.39 1.65 -5.89
C GLU A 348 45.92 0.66 -4.82
N ASN A 349 45.63 1.16 -3.61
CA ASN A 349 45.14 0.39 -2.46
C ASN A 349 43.61 0.25 -2.42
N CYS A 350 42.95 0.17 -3.58
CA CYS A 350 41.51 -0.10 -3.66
C CYS A 350 41.19 -1.52 -3.16
N PRO A 351 40.20 -1.72 -2.27
CA PRO A 351 39.81 -3.04 -1.78
C PRO A 351 39.15 -3.91 -2.86
N ILE A 352 38.65 -3.29 -3.94
CA ILE A 352 38.04 -3.97 -5.09
C ILE A 352 39.14 -4.33 -6.10
N PRO A 353 39.31 -5.62 -6.46
CA PRO A 353 40.32 -6.05 -7.42
C PRO A 353 39.91 -5.79 -8.88
N GLU A 354 40.89 -5.83 -9.78
CA GLU A 354 40.61 -5.90 -11.22
C GLU A 354 40.12 -7.31 -11.63
N PRO A 355 39.22 -7.44 -12.63
CA PRO A 355 38.73 -6.39 -13.53
C PRO A 355 37.49 -5.61 -13.03
N ALA A 356 36.89 -5.99 -11.90
CA ALA A 356 35.65 -5.38 -11.41
C ALA A 356 35.82 -3.88 -11.13
N ARG A 357 36.98 -3.50 -10.59
CA ARG A 357 37.37 -2.11 -10.35
C ARG A 357 37.39 -1.24 -11.62
N SER A 358 37.95 -1.72 -12.73
CA SER A 358 37.90 -1.03 -14.03
C SER A 358 36.45 -0.85 -14.51
N VAL A 359 35.63 -1.90 -14.41
CA VAL A 359 34.20 -1.84 -14.78
C VAL A 359 33.46 -0.78 -13.94
N PHE A 360 33.71 -0.68 -12.63
CA PHE A 360 33.10 0.36 -11.81
C PHE A 360 33.58 1.78 -12.16
N ARG A 361 34.85 1.96 -12.53
CA ARG A 361 35.37 3.25 -13.03
C ARG A 361 34.70 3.67 -14.33
N GLU A 362 34.52 2.76 -15.28
CA GLU A 362 33.77 3.01 -16.51
C GLU A 362 32.30 3.33 -16.22
N ARG A 363 31.61 2.50 -15.43
CA ARG A 363 30.17 2.65 -15.13
C ARG A 363 29.85 3.89 -14.31
N LEU A 364 30.74 4.34 -13.41
CA LEU A 364 30.60 5.61 -12.67
C LEU A 364 31.25 6.81 -13.40
N SER A 365 31.82 6.59 -14.60
CA SER A 365 32.14 7.68 -15.52
C SER A 365 30.88 8.28 -16.15
N GLU A 366 29.84 7.47 -16.33
CA GLU A 366 28.53 7.87 -16.87
C GLU A 366 27.88 9.01 -16.05
N ASP A 367 27.29 9.97 -16.77
CA ASP A 367 26.27 10.88 -16.26
C ASP A 367 24.98 10.68 -17.07
N LEU A 368 23.84 10.54 -16.39
CA LEU A 368 22.52 10.48 -17.01
C LEU A 368 21.87 11.86 -17.16
N GLY A 369 22.35 12.88 -16.46
CA GLY A 369 21.67 14.16 -16.25
C GLY A 369 20.60 14.10 -15.15
N ARG A 370 20.36 15.24 -14.51
CA ARG A 370 19.43 15.42 -13.37
C ARG A 370 18.04 14.87 -13.66
N ALA A 371 17.56 13.98 -12.80
CA ALA A 371 16.38 13.16 -13.04
C ALA A 371 15.09 13.96 -13.34
N LYS A 372 14.55 13.80 -14.55
CA LYS A 372 13.20 14.24 -14.91
C LYS A 372 12.20 13.19 -14.48
N ARG A 373 11.16 13.55 -13.73
CA ARG A 373 10.16 12.58 -13.24
C ARG A 373 8.86 12.70 -14.03
N VAL A 374 8.42 11.61 -14.64
CA VAL A 374 7.20 11.56 -15.47
C VAL A 374 6.22 10.55 -14.88
N ILE A 375 5.05 11.01 -14.43
CA ILE A 375 4.05 10.13 -13.82
C ILE A 375 3.18 9.51 -14.91
N LEU A 376 3.26 8.21 -15.11
CA LEU A 376 2.43 7.45 -16.05
C LEU A 376 1.28 6.74 -15.30
N SER A 377 0.05 6.99 -15.72
CA SER A 377 -1.17 6.55 -15.04
C SER A 377 -2.12 5.78 -15.96
N GLY A 378 -2.59 4.62 -15.48
CA GLY A 378 -3.49 3.73 -16.19
C GLY A 378 -4.07 2.66 -15.26
N PHE A 379 -4.33 1.46 -15.79
CA PHE A 379 -4.80 0.30 -15.02
C PHE A 379 -3.68 -0.72 -14.74
N TYR A 380 -2.47 -0.20 -14.49
CA TYR A 380 -1.25 -0.99 -14.37
C TYR A 380 -1.07 -1.66 -13.00
N GLY A 381 -0.29 -2.74 -12.96
CA GLY A 381 -0.17 -3.60 -11.78
C GLY A 381 -1.50 -4.24 -11.41
N ALA A 382 -2.30 -4.60 -12.40
CA ALA A 382 -3.62 -5.22 -12.21
C ALA A 382 -3.62 -6.70 -12.64
N ASN A 383 -2.43 -7.27 -12.87
CA ASN A 383 -2.20 -8.59 -13.46
C ASN A 383 -3.03 -8.79 -14.74
N ASN A 384 -3.12 -7.74 -15.57
CA ASN A 384 -3.70 -7.78 -16.92
C ASN A 384 -2.57 -7.58 -17.94
N ALA A 385 -2.12 -8.68 -18.54
CA ALA A 385 -1.05 -8.72 -19.54
C ALA A 385 -1.19 -7.65 -20.64
N GLY A 386 -2.42 -7.29 -20.99
CA GLY A 386 -2.72 -6.21 -21.92
C GLY A 386 -2.29 -4.82 -21.44
N ASP A 387 -2.61 -4.49 -20.19
CA ASP A 387 -2.33 -3.17 -19.62
C ASP A 387 -0.84 -3.07 -19.22
N GLU A 388 -0.20 -4.17 -18.82
CA GLU A 388 1.25 -4.20 -18.58
C GLU A 388 2.06 -4.09 -19.91
N MET A 389 1.49 -4.49 -21.06
CA MET A 389 2.07 -4.20 -22.39
C MET A 389 1.92 -2.73 -22.78
N ILE A 390 0.78 -2.10 -22.50
CA ILE A 390 0.58 -0.65 -22.63
C ILE A 390 1.63 0.09 -21.78
N LEU A 391 1.82 -0.32 -20.51
CA LEU A 391 2.85 0.20 -19.62
C LEU A 391 4.23 0.13 -20.25
N ARG A 392 4.69 -1.06 -20.70
CA ARG A 392 6.03 -1.22 -21.31
C ARG A 392 6.20 -0.36 -22.56
N SER A 393 5.18 -0.28 -23.41
CA SER A 393 5.22 0.49 -24.66
C SER A 393 5.46 1.97 -24.40
N ILE A 394 4.68 2.57 -23.50
CA ILE A 394 4.77 4.00 -23.19
C ILE A 394 6.02 4.31 -22.36
N SER A 395 6.30 3.53 -21.30
CA SER A 395 7.41 3.83 -20.37
C SER A 395 8.79 3.69 -21.01
N LYS A 396 9.04 2.63 -21.79
CA LYS A 396 10.33 2.44 -22.48
C LYS A 396 10.56 3.51 -23.55
N ARG A 397 9.52 3.99 -24.26
CA ARG A 397 9.69 5.05 -25.26
C ARG A 397 9.96 6.43 -24.64
N ILE A 398 9.29 6.76 -23.52
CA ILE A 398 9.59 7.97 -22.74
C ILE A 398 11.04 7.94 -22.22
N ALA A 399 11.47 6.84 -21.61
CA ALA A 399 12.85 6.71 -21.10
C ALA A 399 13.92 6.69 -22.21
N ALA A 400 13.59 6.20 -23.41
CA ALA A 400 14.50 6.21 -24.57
C ALA A 400 14.64 7.59 -25.24
N ALA A 401 13.62 8.45 -25.14
CA ALA A 401 13.68 9.81 -25.70
C ALA A 401 14.58 10.76 -24.89
N ASP A 402 14.73 10.52 -23.58
CA ASP A 402 15.66 11.23 -22.72
C ASP A 402 16.10 10.34 -21.55
N LYS A 403 17.39 9.99 -21.54
CA LYS A 403 18.06 9.13 -20.54
C LYS A 403 17.98 9.66 -19.10
N SER A 404 17.69 10.94 -18.90
CA SER A 404 17.46 11.54 -17.58
C SER A 404 16.07 11.21 -17.00
N THR A 405 15.17 10.59 -17.78
CA THR A 405 13.77 10.41 -17.39
C THR A 405 13.51 9.17 -16.54
N GLN A 406 13.17 9.39 -15.26
CA GLN A 406 12.57 8.40 -14.37
C GLN A 406 11.04 8.38 -14.56
N VAL A 407 10.51 7.29 -15.13
CA VAL A 407 9.07 7.07 -15.26
C VAL A 407 8.51 6.46 -13.97
N VAL A 408 7.47 7.07 -13.41
CA VAL A 408 6.86 6.72 -12.11
C VAL A 408 5.42 6.30 -12.31
N ILE A 409 4.99 5.17 -11.75
CA ILE A 409 3.70 4.55 -12.13
C ILE A 409 2.61 4.75 -11.10
N ALA A 410 1.51 5.39 -11.51
CA ALA A 410 0.27 5.45 -10.74
C ALA A 410 -0.53 4.14 -10.96
N ALA A 411 -0.18 3.10 -10.18
CA ALA A 411 -0.67 1.73 -10.31
C ALA A 411 -1.87 1.41 -9.40
N GLU A 412 -2.54 0.27 -9.63
CA GLU A 412 -3.47 -0.32 -8.63
C GLU A 412 -2.69 -1.14 -7.58
N ASN A 413 -1.70 -1.95 -8.02
CA ASN A 413 -0.71 -2.60 -7.17
C ASN A 413 0.73 -2.11 -7.45
N PRO A 414 1.24 -1.13 -6.68
CA PRO A 414 2.61 -0.62 -6.84
C PRO A 414 3.69 -1.70 -6.68
N LEU A 415 3.52 -2.61 -5.71
CA LEU A 415 4.52 -3.62 -5.37
C LEU A 415 4.80 -4.58 -6.53
N PHE A 416 3.76 -4.92 -7.30
CA PHE A 416 3.93 -5.72 -8.52
C PHE A 416 4.73 -4.96 -9.59
N VAL A 417 4.49 -3.66 -9.75
CA VAL A 417 5.20 -2.83 -10.74
C VAL A 417 6.67 -2.64 -10.37
N GLU A 418 6.94 -2.37 -9.09
CA GLU A 418 8.29 -2.22 -8.54
C GLU A 418 9.15 -3.47 -8.84
N LEU A 419 8.66 -4.68 -8.52
CA LEU A 419 9.42 -5.92 -8.73
C LEU A 419 9.39 -6.47 -10.17
N THR A 420 8.32 -6.24 -10.93
CA THR A 420 8.15 -6.84 -12.27
C THR A 420 8.67 -5.95 -13.40
N HIS A 421 8.65 -4.63 -13.21
CA HIS A 421 9.01 -3.65 -14.24
C HIS A 421 10.23 -2.78 -13.87
N GLY A 422 10.75 -2.83 -12.64
CA GLY A 422 11.85 -1.96 -12.22
C GLY A 422 11.48 -0.47 -12.24
N LEU A 423 10.20 -0.15 -12.07
CA LEU A 423 9.69 1.22 -12.08
C LEU A 423 9.12 1.56 -10.70
N GLU A 424 9.50 2.73 -10.19
CA GLU A 424 8.96 3.29 -8.94
C GLU A 424 7.45 3.52 -9.11
N ALA A 425 6.66 3.16 -8.11
CA ALA A 425 5.21 3.18 -8.23
C ALA A 425 4.50 3.71 -6.97
N PHE A 426 3.29 4.22 -7.16
CA PHE A 426 2.39 4.57 -6.05
C PHE A 426 0.95 4.21 -6.39
N ARG A 427 0.13 4.02 -5.35
CA ARG A 427 -1.27 3.63 -5.55
C ARG A 427 -2.06 4.82 -6.08
N ARG A 428 -2.54 4.72 -7.31
CA ARG A 428 -3.33 5.76 -8.03
C ARG A 428 -4.52 6.30 -7.23
N SER A 429 -5.15 5.45 -6.41
CA SER A 429 -6.28 5.81 -5.55
C SER A 429 -5.91 6.44 -4.20
N THR A 430 -4.63 6.76 -3.96
CA THR A 430 -4.15 7.45 -2.75
C THR A 430 -3.80 8.91 -3.08
N HIS A 431 -4.80 9.79 -3.12
CA HIS A 431 -4.65 11.12 -3.73
C HIS A 431 -3.60 12.03 -3.06
N HIS A 432 -3.37 11.94 -1.75
CA HIS A 432 -2.33 12.71 -1.06
C HIS A 432 -0.91 12.26 -1.45
N VAL A 433 -0.73 10.97 -1.79
CA VAL A 433 0.53 10.47 -2.35
C VAL A 433 0.66 10.93 -3.81
N ALA A 434 -0.42 10.87 -4.59
CA ALA A 434 -0.44 11.39 -5.96
C ALA A 434 -0.03 12.87 -6.03
N ASP A 435 -0.53 13.70 -5.11
CA ASP A 435 -0.10 15.10 -4.96
C ASP A 435 1.38 15.21 -4.57
N SER A 436 1.85 14.44 -3.58
CA SER A 436 3.26 14.42 -3.17
C SER A 436 4.22 14.08 -4.31
N TYR A 437 3.87 13.11 -5.17
CA TYR A 437 4.66 12.79 -6.37
C TYR A 437 4.56 13.89 -7.45
N SER A 438 3.38 14.51 -7.59
CA SER A 438 3.15 15.55 -8.61
C SER A 438 3.91 16.85 -8.33
N ARG A 439 4.31 17.13 -7.08
CA ARG A 439 5.10 18.34 -6.74
C ARG A 439 6.44 18.41 -7.47
N ASN A 440 7.06 17.25 -7.72
CA ASN A 440 8.38 17.10 -8.34
C ASN A 440 8.32 16.35 -9.68
N ALA A 441 7.16 16.34 -10.33
CA ALA A 441 6.96 15.73 -11.65
C ALA A 441 7.05 16.79 -12.77
N SER A 442 7.87 16.52 -13.79
CA SER A 442 7.94 17.34 -15.01
C SER A 442 6.66 17.20 -15.85
N ALA A 443 6.11 15.99 -15.95
CA ALA A 443 4.91 15.73 -16.75
C ALA A 443 4.05 14.59 -16.17
N ILE A 444 2.77 14.59 -16.53
CA ILE A 444 1.82 13.50 -16.26
C ILE A 444 1.36 12.89 -17.60
N VAL A 445 1.26 11.57 -17.68
CA VAL A 445 0.75 10.84 -18.84
C VAL A 445 -0.43 9.97 -18.42
N VAL A 446 -1.58 10.19 -19.06
CA VAL A 446 -2.76 9.33 -18.94
C VAL A 446 -2.69 8.32 -20.09
N GLY A 447 -2.32 7.08 -19.78
CA GLY A 447 -1.84 6.10 -20.75
C GLY A 447 -2.77 4.91 -20.98
N GLY A 448 -3.34 4.84 -22.18
CA GLY A 448 -3.88 3.63 -22.79
C GLY A 448 -5.16 3.03 -22.21
N GLY A 449 -5.87 2.27 -23.03
CA GLY A 449 -7.08 1.57 -22.63
C GLY A 449 -8.30 2.48 -22.44
N GLY A 450 -9.45 1.88 -22.12
CA GLY A 450 -10.73 2.58 -22.00
C GLY A 450 -10.90 3.27 -20.64
N LEU A 451 -10.16 4.35 -20.39
CA LEU A 451 -10.14 5.04 -19.09
C LEU A 451 -11.23 6.13 -18.99
N TRP A 452 -11.64 6.71 -20.12
CA TRP A 452 -12.58 7.84 -20.17
C TRP A 452 -13.97 7.39 -20.66
N HIS A 453 -14.64 6.56 -19.85
CA HIS A 453 -15.99 6.06 -20.09
C HIS A 453 -16.95 6.45 -18.95
N ASP A 454 -18.26 6.52 -19.21
CA ASP A 454 -19.26 6.83 -18.18
C ASP A 454 -19.95 5.61 -17.52
N TYR A 455 -19.74 4.38 -18.03
CA TYR A 455 -20.37 3.12 -17.57
C TYR A 455 -20.50 2.95 -16.05
N THR A 456 -19.55 3.48 -15.28
CA THR A 456 -19.48 3.38 -13.82
C THR A 456 -19.69 4.71 -13.10
N PHE A 457 -19.80 5.84 -13.80
CA PHE A 457 -19.84 7.19 -13.22
C PHE A 457 -21.07 7.42 -12.35
N SER A 458 -22.27 7.20 -12.87
CA SER A 458 -23.52 7.27 -12.08
C SER A 458 -23.49 6.30 -10.89
N ARG A 459 -23.05 5.05 -11.10
CA ARG A 459 -22.88 4.04 -10.04
C ARG A 459 -21.83 4.42 -8.97
N ALA A 460 -20.85 5.26 -9.32
CA ALA A 460 -19.83 5.77 -8.42
C ALA A 460 -20.30 7.01 -7.62
N GLY A 461 -21.47 7.58 -7.93
CA GLY A 461 -22.02 8.79 -7.32
C GLY A 461 -21.96 10.05 -8.18
N GLY A 462 -21.77 9.91 -9.50
CA GLY A 462 -21.65 11.04 -10.44
C GLY A 462 -20.47 11.94 -10.08
N ILE A 463 -20.63 13.26 -10.23
CA ILE A 463 -19.57 14.24 -9.94
C ILE A 463 -19.03 14.18 -8.50
N ARG A 464 -19.83 13.70 -7.53
CA ARG A 464 -19.41 13.53 -6.12
C ARG A 464 -18.29 12.50 -5.97
N SER A 465 -18.15 11.59 -6.93
CA SER A 465 -17.17 10.50 -6.93
C SER A 465 -15.71 10.96 -6.98
N LEU A 466 -15.46 12.22 -7.40
CA LEU A 466 -14.18 12.92 -7.28
C LEU A 466 -13.72 13.02 -5.81
N PHE A 467 -14.65 13.28 -4.90
CA PHE A 467 -14.38 13.49 -3.48
C PHE A 467 -14.55 12.21 -2.64
N THR A 468 -15.36 11.24 -3.10
CA THR A 468 -15.59 9.96 -2.40
C THR A 468 -14.67 8.81 -2.86
N GLY A 469 -13.63 9.10 -3.65
CA GLY A 469 -12.54 8.15 -3.93
C GLY A 469 -12.91 7.00 -4.89
N ALA A 470 -13.64 7.27 -5.96
CA ALA A 470 -14.02 6.23 -6.91
C ALA A 470 -12.82 5.72 -7.75
N LYS A 471 -12.44 4.46 -7.57
CA LYS A 471 -11.27 3.86 -8.22
C LYS A 471 -11.37 3.64 -9.74
N ILE A 472 -12.58 3.36 -10.22
CA ILE A 472 -12.88 2.91 -11.60
C ILE A 472 -14.08 3.71 -12.10
N SER A 473 -13.83 4.93 -12.55
CA SER A 473 -14.77 5.83 -13.23
C SER A 473 -13.99 6.97 -13.87
N ILE A 474 -14.55 7.65 -14.87
CA ILE A 474 -13.94 8.83 -15.50
C ILE A 474 -13.49 9.89 -14.48
N ALA A 475 -14.28 10.11 -13.43
CA ALA A 475 -13.92 10.95 -12.30
C ALA A 475 -12.64 10.47 -11.59
N GLY A 476 -12.55 9.18 -11.27
CA GLY A 476 -11.34 8.58 -10.67
C GLY A 476 -10.08 8.69 -11.54
N PHE A 477 -10.23 8.67 -12.86
CA PHE A 477 -9.12 8.89 -13.81
C PHE A 477 -8.83 10.38 -14.06
N SER A 478 -9.76 11.29 -13.73
CA SER A 478 -9.57 12.75 -13.80
C SER A 478 -8.74 13.31 -12.65
N ILE A 479 -8.66 12.63 -11.50
CA ILE A 479 -8.06 13.18 -10.26
C ILE A 479 -6.56 13.49 -10.42
N LEU A 480 -5.77 12.61 -11.05
CA LEU A 480 -4.35 12.89 -11.27
C LEU A 480 -4.12 14.08 -12.25
N PRO A 481 -4.79 14.14 -13.43
CA PRO A 481 -4.80 15.35 -14.26
C PRO A 481 -5.18 16.63 -13.51
N MET A 482 -6.22 16.62 -12.66
CA MET A 482 -6.60 17.78 -11.85
C MET A 482 -5.51 18.19 -10.85
N ILE A 483 -4.84 17.23 -10.21
CA ILE A 483 -3.69 17.49 -9.35
C ILE A 483 -2.56 18.12 -10.18
N GLY A 484 -2.30 17.62 -11.39
CA GLY A 484 -1.36 18.21 -12.34
C GLY A 484 -1.69 19.67 -12.66
N MET A 485 -2.95 19.96 -13.01
CA MET A 485 -3.44 21.32 -13.29
C MET A 485 -3.21 22.27 -12.10
N VAL A 486 -3.52 21.83 -10.86
CA VAL A 486 -3.28 22.61 -9.63
C VAL A 486 -1.78 22.81 -9.35
N ARG A 487 -0.94 21.84 -9.73
CA ARG A 487 0.52 21.90 -9.59
C ARG A 487 1.24 22.53 -10.79
N GLN A 488 0.50 22.99 -11.81
CA GLN A 488 1.02 23.51 -13.09
C GLN A 488 1.90 22.51 -13.86
N VAL A 489 1.69 21.20 -13.63
CA VAL A 489 2.37 20.11 -14.35
C VAL A 489 1.61 19.82 -15.65
N PRO A 490 2.23 19.93 -16.83
CA PRO A 490 1.59 19.59 -18.10
C PRO A 490 1.23 18.11 -18.15
N PHE A 491 0.09 17.79 -18.77
CA PHE A 491 -0.30 16.39 -18.97
C PHE A 491 -0.63 16.04 -20.42
N PHE A 492 -0.48 14.76 -20.74
CA PHE A 492 -0.63 14.19 -22.08
C PHE A 492 -1.58 12.99 -22.03
N GLY A 493 -2.49 12.87 -22.99
CA GLY A 493 -3.25 11.64 -23.22
C GLY A 493 -2.55 10.78 -24.28
N VAL A 494 -2.29 9.50 -24.02
CA VAL A 494 -1.54 8.62 -24.93
C VAL A 494 -2.25 7.29 -25.13
N GLY A 495 -2.58 6.95 -26.39
CA GLY A 495 -3.22 5.67 -26.75
C GLY A 495 -4.62 5.44 -26.16
N LEU A 496 -5.34 6.51 -25.80
CA LEU A 496 -6.56 6.41 -25.02
C LEU A 496 -7.73 5.81 -25.81
N GLY A 497 -8.54 5.01 -25.10
CA GLY A 497 -9.90 4.69 -25.47
C GLY A 497 -10.86 5.61 -24.70
N VAL A 498 -11.78 6.25 -25.42
CA VAL A 498 -12.75 7.24 -24.93
C VAL A 498 -14.14 6.77 -25.30
N GLY A 499 -15.05 6.83 -24.33
CA GLY A 499 -16.45 6.49 -24.52
C GLY A 499 -16.86 5.07 -24.08
N PRO A 500 -18.16 4.78 -24.15
CA PRO A 500 -19.24 5.72 -24.49
C PRO A 500 -19.40 6.81 -23.42
N LEU A 501 -20.05 7.89 -23.84
CA LEU A 501 -20.37 9.06 -23.01
C LEU A 501 -21.85 9.40 -23.24
N HIS A 502 -22.73 9.04 -22.31
CA HIS A 502 -24.15 9.34 -22.33
C HIS A 502 -24.54 10.32 -21.21
N ASP A 503 -23.87 10.26 -20.06
CA ASP A 503 -24.08 11.13 -18.90
C ASP A 503 -23.54 12.56 -19.16
N PRO A 504 -24.38 13.62 -19.06
CA PRO A 504 -23.96 15.00 -19.32
C PRO A 504 -22.91 15.55 -18.33
N ASP A 505 -22.96 15.15 -17.06
CA ASP A 505 -21.97 15.56 -16.05
C ASP A 505 -20.62 14.90 -16.36
N ALA A 506 -20.63 13.65 -16.85
CA ALA A 506 -19.42 12.97 -17.33
C ALA A 506 -18.84 13.66 -18.58
N LYS A 507 -19.67 14.02 -19.56
CA LYS A 507 -19.23 14.81 -20.74
C LYS A 507 -18.64 16.15 -20.33
N GLN A 508 -19.28 16.89 -19.42
CA GLN A 508 -18.81 18.21 -19.00
C GLN A 508 -17.52 18.14 -18.16
N LEU A 509 -17.39 17.14 -17.29
CA LEU A 509 -16.14 16.86 -16.58
C LEU A 509 -15.00 16.54 -17.56
N LEU A 510 -15.24 15.65 -18.52
CA LEU A 510 -14.21 15.29 -19.51
C LEU A 510 -13.85 16.49 -20.39
N LYS A 511 -14.83 17.24 -20.90
CA LYS A 511 -14.60 18.46 -21.69
C LYS A 511 -13.72 19.45 -20.92
N TRP A 512 -13.92 19.62 -19.62
CA TRP A 512 -13.09 20.51 -18.81
C TRP A 512 -11.68 19.96 -18.59
N VAL A 513 -11.52 18.68 -18.21
CA VAL A 513 -10.18 18.07 -18.00
C VAL A 513 -9.38 18.00 -19.30
N ALA A 514 -9.98 17.48 -20.37
CA ALA A 514 -9.30 17.26 -21.65
C ALA A 514 -8.80 18.56 -22.30
N ASN A 515 -9.51 19.68 -22.13
CA ASN A 515 -9.08 21.02 -22.57
C ASN A 515 -7.85 21.59 -21.82
N HIS A 516 -7.34 20.90 -20.80
CA HIS A 516 -6.08 21.24 -20.11
C HIS A 516 -4.94 20.25 -20.42
N ALA A 517 -5.16 19.26 -21.29
CA ALA A 517 -4.09 18.41 -21.80
C ALA A 517 -3.30 19.14 -22.89
N THR A 518 -2.00 18.89 -22.94
CA THR A 518 -1.07 19.40 -23.97
C THR A 518 -1.40 18.81 -25.34
N SER A 519 -1.67 17.51 -25.37
CA SER A 519 -2.17 16.77 -26.53
C SER A 519 -2.85 15.48 -26.08
N ILE A 520 -3.72 14.92 -26.94
CA ILE A 520 -4.43 13.66 -26.70
C ILE A 520 -4.31 12.75 -27.92
N GLN A 521 -3.56 11.67 -27.81
CA GLN A 521 -3.58 10.56 -28.77
C GLN A 521 -4.65 9.54 -28.37
N VAL A 522 -5.57 9.25 -29.27
CA VAL A 522 -6.53 8.13 -29.15
C VAL A 522 -6.19 7.02 -30.12
N ARG A 523 -6.55 5.78 -29.78
CA ARG A 523 -6.22 4.59 -30.58
C ARG A 523 -7.30 4.15 -31.57
N ASP A 524 -8.48 4.77 -31.51
CA ASP A 524 -9.62 4.39 -32.34
C ASP A 524 -10.53 5.57 -32.72
N GLN A 525 -11.22 5.42 -33.84
CA GLN A 525 -12.03 6.48 -34.45
C GLN A 525 -13.25 6.82 -33.57
N GLU A 526 -13.87 5.80 -32.96
CA GLU A 526 -14.96 5.96 -31.99
C GLU A 526 -14.53 6.88 -30.83
N SER A 527 -13.31 6.70 -30.32
CA SER A 527 -12.72 7.59 -29.31
C SER A 527 -12.42 8.99 -29.83
N LEU A 528 -12.01 9.15 -31.09
CA LEU A 528 -11.75 10.47 -31.68
C LEU A 528 -13.06 11.24 -31.88
N ASP A 529 -14.10 10.57 -32.40
CA ASP A 529 -15.42 11.15 -32.61
C ASP A 529 -16.08 11.52 -31.27
N ALA A 530 -15.92 10.70 -30.24
CA ALA A 530 -16.34 11.01 -28.87
C ALA A 530 -15.60 12.21 -28.24
N LEU A 531 -14.38 12.55 -28.71
CA LEU A 531 -13.69 13.79 -28.33
C LEU A 531 -14.11 14.98 -29.21
N HIS A 532 -14.40 14.76 -30.50
CA HIS A 532 -14.95 15.79 -31.39
C HIS A 532 -16.33 16.27 -30.92
N GLU A 533 -17.21 15.38 -30.44
CA GLU A 533 -18.48 15.73 -29.78
C GLU A 533 -18.31 16.69 -28.59
N LEU A 534 -17.13 16.73 -27.97
CA LEU A 534 -16.84 17.60 -26.83
C LEU A 534 -16.26 18.96 -27.25
N GLU A 535 -16.04 19.24 -28.54
CA GLU A 535 -15.52 20.51 -29.05
C GLU A 535 -14.24 20.97 -28.30
N LEU A 536 -13.23 20.10 -28.26
CA LEU A 536 -11.99 20.39 -27.55
C LEU A 536 -11.09 21.39 -28.30
N LYS A 537 -10.38 22.23 -27.55
CA LYS A 537 -9.31 23.11 -28.03
C LYS A 537 -7.95 22.41 -28.09
N THR A 538 -7.77 21.39 -27.25
CA THR A 538 -6.56 20.55 -27.21
C THR A 538 -6.41 19.75 -28.50
N PRO A 539 -5.20 19.66 -29.08
CA PRO A 539 -4.98 18.85 -30.27
C PRO A 539 -5.18 17.36 -29.98
N CYS A 540 -6.09 16.74 -30.74
CA CYS A 540 -6.37 15.30 -30.71
C CYS A 540 -5.84 14.62 -31.99
N SER A 541 -5.25 13.43 -31.88
CA SER A 541 -4.88 12.61 -33.04
C SER A 541 -5.32 11.16 -32.90
N LEU A 542 -5.65 10.53 -34.03
CA LEU A 542 -5.85 9.08 -34.14
C LEU A 542 -4.52 8.42 -34.52
N GLU A 543 -4.04 7.54 -33.64
CA GLU A 543 -2.84 6.71 -33.81
C GLU A 543 -3.25 5.22 -33.69
N PRO A 544 -2.39 4.24 -34.02
CA PRO A 544 -2.68 2.84 -33.71
C PRO A 544 -2.60 2.56 -32.20
N ASP A 545 -3.12 1.41 -31.75
CA ASP A 545 -2.95 0.98 -30.35
C ASP A 545 -1.46 0.85 -30.00
N VAL A 546 -1.06 1.41 -28.86
CA VAL A 546 0.35 1.51 -28.43
C VAL A 546 1.05 0.17 -28.28
N VAL A 547 0.31 -0.94 -28.12
CA VAL A 547 0.87 -2.30 -28.07
C VAL A 547 1.50 -2.73 -29.41
N TYR A 548 1.20 -2.05 -30.53
CA TYR A 548 1.97 -2.16 -31.78
C TYR A 548 3.42 -1.68 -31.65
N ALA A 549 3.72 -0.82 -30.67
CA ALA A 549 5.06 -0.33 -30.37
C ALA A 549 5.70 -1.05 -29.16
N VAL A 550 5.08 -2.10 -28.61
CA VAL A 550 5.72 -2.86 -27.52
C VAL A 550 6.95 -3.59 -28.06
N ASP A 551 8.07 -3.46 -27.35
CA ASP A 551 9.25 -4.28 -27.59
C ASP A 551 8.96 -5.75 -27.22
N LEU A 552 9.18 -6.65 -28.18
CA LEU A 552 9.00 -8.09 -28.06
C LEU A 552 10.33 -8.84 -27.84
N GLY A 553 11.48 -8.21 -28.09
CA GLY A 553 12.79 -8.85 -28.10
C GLY A 553 12.91 -10.01 -29.11
N ASP A 554 13.96 -10.83 -28.93
CA ASP A 554 14.17 -12.05 -29.71
C ASP A 554 13.19 -13.16 -29.27
N THR A 555 12.03 -13.22 -29.92
CA THR A 555 10.97 -14.18 -29.54
C THR A 555 11.20 -15.56 -30.14
N THR A 556 11.36 -16.58 -29.31
CA THR A 556 11.46 -17.98 -29.74
C THR A 556 10.24 -18.79 -29.31
N PRO A 557 9.84 -19.84 -30.06
CA PRO A 557 8.80 -20.76 -29.59
C PRO A 557 9.20 -21.44 -28.27
N ASP A 558 8.29 -21.49 -27.29
CA ASP A 558 8.37 -22.40 -26.14
C ASP A 558 8.53 -23.85 -26.64
N ALA A 559 9.75 -24.37 -26.51
CA ALA A 559 10.14 -25.69 -26.98
C ALA A 559 9.47 -26.82 -26.18
N ALA A 560 9.27 -26.65 -24.87
CA ALA A 560 8.62 -27.64 -24.03
C ALA A 560 7.13 -27.77 -24.38
N LEU A 561 6.47 -26.66 -24.75
CA LEU A 561 5.12 -26.68 -25.31
C LEU A 561 5.08 -27.42 -26.66
N ARG A 562 6.02 -27.14 -27.58
CA ARG A 562 6.10 -27.86 -28.87
C ARG A 562 6.39 -29.36 -28.69
N GLU A 563 7.17 -29.73 -27.69
CA GLU A 563 7.41 -31.13 -27.29
C GLU A 563 6.10 -31.80 -26.80
N ARG A 564 5.38 -31.19 -25.85
CA ARG A 564 4.09 -31.70 -25.36
C ARG A 564 3.03 -31.80 -26.47
N ALA A 565 3.06 -30.88 -27.44
CA ALA A 565 2.20 -30.95 -28.62
C ALA A 565 2.54 -32.16 -29.52
N GLY A 566 3.78 -32.65 -29.55
CA GLY A 566 4.14 -33.90 -30.23
C GLY A 566 3.87 -33.90 -31.73
N GLY A 567 4.05 -32.75 -32.40
CA GLY A 567 3.76 -32.58 -33.84
C GLY A 567 2.30 -32.29 -34.19
N ARG A 568 1.39 -32.22 -33.21
CA ARG A 568 0.02 -31.71 -33.39
C ARG A 568 0.03 -30.21 -33.69
N LEU A 569 -0.97 -29.74 -34.45
CA LEU A 569 -1.23 -28.31 -34.67
C LEU A 569 -1.55 -27.63 -33.34
N VAL A 570 -0.78 -26.61 -32.96
CA VAL A 570 -0.95 -25.91 -31.69
C VAL A 570 -1.91 -24.75 -31.88
N VAL A 571 -3.09 -24.87 -31.26
CA VAL A 571 -4.18 -23.88 -31.34
C VAL A 571 -4.32 -23.18 -29.99
N GLY A 572 -3.89 -21.92 -29.95
CA GLY A 572 -4.14 -21.06 -28.81
C GLY A 572 -5.63 -20.77 -28.64
N VAL A 573 -6.11 -20.78 -27.41
CA VAL A 573 -7.46 -20.34 -27.05
C VAL A 573 -7.35 -19.25 -26.00
N ASN A 574 -7.80 -18.04 -26.33
CA ASN A 574 -7.85 -16.91 -25.40
C ASN A 574 -9.29 -16.39 -25.33
N VAL A 575 -9.96 -16.66 -24.21
CA VAL A 575 -11.33 -16.21 -23.93
C VAL A 575 -11.48 -15.70 -22.50
N ARG A 576 -12.58 -14.98 -22.25
CA ARG A 576 -12.98 -14.53 -20.93
C ARG A 576 -14.49 -14.56 -20.77
N HIS A 577 -14.96 -14.44 -19.54
CA HIS A 577 -16.36 -14.19 -19.24
C HIS A 577 -16.85 -12.88 -19.89
N TRP A 578 -17.99 -12.92 -20.58
CA TRP A 578 -18.67 -11.75 -21.14
C TRP A 578 -20.15 -11.76 -20.76
N GLN A 579 -20.63 -10.59 -20.31
CA GLN A 579 -21.96 -10.39 -19.73
C GLN A 579 -22.24 -11.32 -18.51
N LYS A 580 -23.40 -11.16 -17.87
CA LYS A 580 -23.80 -11.94 -16.66
C LYS A 580 -25.02 -12.83 -16.94
N GLU A 581 -25.11 -13.35 -18.15
CA GLU A 581 -26.21 -14.21 -18.56
C GLU A 581 -26.07 -15.63 -17.99
N SER A 582 -27.20 -16.25 -17.67
CA SER A 582 -27.25 -17.61 -17.15
C SER A 582 -26.92 -18.62 -18.26
N GLY A 583 -25.80 -19.33 -18.11
CA GLY A 583 -25.44 -20.47 -18.98
C GLY A 583 -24.27 -20.24 -19.93
N GLN A 584 -23.84 -18.97 -20.13
CA GLN A 584 -22.66 -18.61 -20.95
C GLN A 584 -22.68 -19.21 -22.37
N PRO A 585 -23.75 -18.95 -23.16
CA PRO A 585 -24.01 -19.66 -24.42
C PRO A 585 -22.88 -19.54 -25.44
N ASN A 586 -22.16 -18.41 -25.46
CA ASN A 586 -20.97 -18.17 -26.28
C ASN A 586 -19.81 -19.12 -25.96
N LEU A 587 -19.53 -19.39 -24.67
CA LEU A 587 -18.46 -20.29 -24.26
C LEU A 587 -18.86 -21.77 -24.44
N VAL A 588 -20.15 -22.08 -24.34
CA VAL A 588 -20.70 -23.40 -24.69
C VAL A 588 -20.60 -23.64 -26.20
N ALA A 589 -20.93 -22.65 -27.04
CA ALA A 589 -20.78 -22.72 -28.49
C ALA A 589 -19.32 -22.89 -28.92
N LEU A 590 -18.39 -22.19 -28.26
CA LEU A 590 -16.96 -22.40 -28.49
C LEU A 590 -16.52 -23.82 -28.11
N ALA A 591 -16.89 -24.33 -26.93
CA ALA A 591 -16.52 -25.70 -26.53
C ALA A 591 -17.00 -26.76 -27.53
N ALA A 592 -18.24 -26.64 -28.02
CA ALA A 592 -18.78 -27.53 -29.06
C ALA A 592 -18.04 -27.40 -30.40
N ALA A 593 -17.56 -26.20 -30.76
CA ALA A 593 -16.71 -26.01 -31.94
C ALA A 593 -15.32 -26.66 -31.77
N LEU A 594 -14.72 -26.54 -30.57
CA LEU A 594 -13.43 -27.18 -30.26
C LEU A 594 -13.53 -28.70 -30.30
N ASP A 595 -14.64 -29.30 -29.85
CA ASP A 595 -14.89 -30.76 -29.98
C ASP A 595 -14.94 -31.20 -31.45
N VAL A 596 -15.62 -30.46 -32.33
CA VAL A 596 -15.68 -30.78 -33.78
C VAL A 596 -14.32 -30.62 -34.45
N ILE A 597 -13.52 -29.64 -34.02
CA ILE A 597 -12.13 -29.47 -34.50
C ILE A 597 -11.24 -30.61 -33.98
N ALA A 598 -11.37 -31.01 -32.70
CA ALA A 598 -10.63 -32.12 -32.10
C ALA A 598 -10.91 -33.46 -32.79
N ALA A 599 -12.19 -33.74 -33.07
CA ALA A 599 -12.65 -34.99 -33.70
C ALA A 599 -12.10 -35.23 -35.12
N ARG A 600 -11.56 -34.20 -35.77
CA ARG A 600 -10.90 -34.29 -37.08
C ARG A 600 -9.41 -34.65 -36.98
N GLY A 601 -8.84 -34.65 -35.78
CA GLY A 601 -7.51 -35.15 -35.46
C GLY A 601 -6.37 -34.13 -35.54
N ASN A 602 -5.24 -34.49 -34.93
CA ASN A 602 -3.96 -33.78 -34.95
C ASN A 602 -3.95 -32.31 -34.45
N VAL A 603 -4.75 -31.99 -33.43
CA VAL A 603 -4.78 -30.65 -32.80
C VAL A 603 -4.42 -30.73 -31.30
N TYR A 604 -3.75 -29.70 -30.78
CA TYR A 604 -3.43 -29.52 -29.36
C TYR A 604 -3.82 -28.10 -28.92
N PHE A 605 -4.74 -27.97 -27.96
CA PHE A 605 -5.29 -26.69 -27.53
C PHE A 605 -4.59 -26.14 -26.29
N VAL A 606 -4.19 -24.87 -26.35
CA VAL A 606 -3.48 -24.19 -25.26
C VAL A 606 -4.27 -22.98 -24.78
N GLY A 607 -4.84 -23.07 -23.58
CA GLY A 607 -5.60 -22.00 -22.96
C GLY A 607 -4.70 -20.91 -22.41
N ILE A 608 -4.86 -19.68 -22.91
CA ILE A 608 -4.06 -18.49 -22.54
C ILE A 608 -4.90 -17.49 -21.74
N PRO A 609 -4.73 -17.43 -20.40
CA PRO A 609 -5.30 -16.36 -19.60
C PRO A 609 -4.47 -15.08 -19.77
N MET A 610 -5.11 -13.94 -20.04
CA MET A 610 -4.43 -12.63 -20.05
C MET A 610 -4.69 -11.81 -18.79
N GLN A 611 -5.58 -12.24 -17.91
CA GLN A 611 -5.90 -11.51 -16.69
C GLN A 611 -6.21 -12.41 -15.50
N GLU A 612 -5.67 -12.01 -14.35
CA GLU A 612 -6.03 -12.53 -13.03
C GLU A 612 -7.01 -11.59 -12.30
N GLY A 613 -7.92 -12.16 -11.52
CA GLY A 613 -8.70 -11.44 -10.51
C GLY A 613 -10.22 -11.59 -10.65
N GLY A 614 -10.85 -12.18 -9.63
CA GLY A 614 -12.29 -12.07 -9.31
C GLY A 614 -13.27 -12.83 -10.20
N SER A 615 -13.02 -12.89 -11.51
CA SER A 615 -13.75 -13.67 -12.52
C SER A 615 -12.85 -13.78 -13.75
N HIS A 616 -11.96 -14.77 -13.75
CA HIS A 616 -10.73 -14.77 -14.55
C HIS A 616 -10.97 -15.22 -16.00
N ASP A 617 -9.97 -14.95 -16.85
CA ASP A 617 -9.84 -15.60 -18.16
C ASP A 617 -9.60 -17.11 -17.97
N ARG A 618 -8.81 -17.48 -16.96
CA ARG A 618 -8.56 -18.86 -16.55
C ARG A 618 -9.86 -19.62 -16.25
N ASP A 619 -10.76 -19.02 -15.47
CA ASP A 619 -12.07 -19.60 -15.15
C ASP A 619 -12.91 -19.87 -16.42
N ALA A 620 -12.80 -19.02 -17.45
CA ALA A 620 -13.50 -19.20 -18.73
C ALA A 620 -12.86 -20.32 -19.58
N LEU A 621 -11.53 -20.46 -19.55
CA LEU A 621 -10.79 -21.52 -20.24
C LEU A 621 -11.03 -22.89 -19.57
N GLU A 622 -11.00 -22.93 -18.24
CA GLU A 622 -11.37 -24.11 -17.45
C GLU A 622 -12.84 -24.49 -17.72
N PHE A 623 -13.76 -23.52 -17.82
CA PHE A 623 -15.14 -23.79 -18.25
C PHE A 623 -15.20 -24.41 -19.64
N VAL A 624 -14.60 -23.79 -20.67
CA VAL A 624 -14.61 -24.29 -22.06
C VAL A 624 -14.03 -25.70 -22.16
N PHE A 625 -12.82 -25.94 -21.65
CA PHE A 625 -12.20 -27.27 -21.71
C PHE A 625 -12.92 -28.31 -20.83
N SER A 626 -13.59 -27.90 -19.74
CA SER A 626 -14.44 -28.82 -18.96
C SER A 626 -15.74 -29.24 -19.68
N ARG A 627 -16.11 -28.58 -20.78
CA ARG A 627 -17.25 -28.95 -21.62
C ARG A 627 -16.88 -29.80 -22.83
N MET A 628 -15.60 -29.85 -23.22
CA MET A 628 -15.11 -30.74 -24.27
C MET A 628 -15.20 -32.21 -23.87
N GLN A 629 -15.42 -33.07 -24.87
CA GLN A 629 -15.50 -34.52 -24.77
C GLN A 629 -14.11 -35.15 -24.63
N ASP A 630 -13.17 -34.78 -25.50
CA ASP A 630 -11.74 -35.09 -25.32
C ASP A 630 -11.00 -33.90 -24.70
N ARG A 631 -10.14 -34.20 -23.72
CA ARG A 631 -9.29 -33.25 -23.00
C ARG A 631 -7.81 -33.68 -22.99
N SER A 632 -7.49 -34.84 -23.55
CA SER A 632 -6.13 -35.38 -23.64
C SER A 632 -5.18 -34.48 -24.44
N SER A 633 -5.76 -33.64 -25.31
CA SER A 633 -5.08 -32.65 -26.14
C SER A 633 -5.37 -31.21 -25.70
N THR A 634 -5.56 -30.97 -24.40
CA THR A 634 -5.80 -29.62 -23.82
C THR A 634 -4.86 -29.33 -22.66
N GLU A 635 -4.30 -28.11 -22.59
CA GLU A 635 -3.65 -27.59 -21.38
C GLU A 635 -3.95 -26.09 -21.19
N ILE A 636 -3.75 -25.54 -19.99
CA ILE A 636 -3.89 -24.10 -19.70
C ILE A 636 -2.54 -23.61 -19.16
N TYR A 637 -1.98 -22.59 -19.81
CA TYR A 637 -0.67 -22.06 -19.43
C TYR A 637 -0.75 -21.38 -18.05
N ALA A 638 0.18 -21.74 -17.16
CA ALA A 638 0.02 -21.49 -15.72
C ALA A 638 0.22 -20.03 -15.33
N GLU A 639 1.19 -19.34 -15.93
CA GLU A 639 1.57 -17.95 -15.64
C GLU A 639 1.82 -17.19 -16.95
N MET A 640 1.21 -16.00 -17.11
CA MET A 640 1.42 -15.12 -18.27
C MET A 640 1.94 -13.75 -17.82
N ILE A 641 3.05 -13.75 -17.08
CA ILE A 641 3.72 -12.55 -16.55
C ILE A 641 4.94 -12.23 -17.41
N GLY A 642 4.97 -11.02 -17.98
CA GLY A 642 6.08 -10.50 -18.78
C GLY A 642 5.88 -10.65 -20.30
N VAL A 643 6.22 -9.61 -21.05
CA VAL A 643 5.91 -9.50 -22.50
C VAL A 643 6.61 -10.58 -23.33
N HIS A 644 7.88 -10.89 -23.05
CA HIS A 644 8.62 -11.95 -23.76
C HIS A 644 8.01 -13.33 -23.55
N ASN A 645 7.57 -13.67 -22.33
CA ASN A 645 6.90 -14.94 -22.04
C ASN A 645 5.60 -15.06 -22.84
N ILE A 646 4.79 -14.00 -22.85
CA ILE A 646 3.55 -13.93 -23.65
C ILE A 646 3.86 -14.12 -25.14
N ALA A 647 4.89 -13.45 -25.64
CA ALA A 647 5.29 -13.51 -27.05
C ALA A 647 5.83 -14.90 -27.45
N ASN A 648 6.67 -15.52 -26.62
CA ASN A 648 7.24 -16.85 -26.88
C ASN A 648 6.15 -17.95 -26.91
N VAL A 649 5.19 -17.89 -25.98
CA VAL A 649 4.05 -18.81 -25.95
C VAL A 649 3.14 -18.60 -27.16
N LEU A 650 2.85 -17.35 -27.54
CA LEU A 650 2.15 -17.03 -28.80
C LEU A 650 2.96 -17.45 -30.04
N ASN A 651 4.30 -17.45 -29.98
CA ASN A 651 5.15 -17.89 -31.09
C ASN A 651 5.12 -19.42 -31.28
N SER A 652 4.85 -20.18 -30.21
CA SER A 652 4.57 -21.62 -30.28
C SER A 652 3.22 -21.99 -30.88
N PHE A 653 2.37 -21.03 -31.26
CA PHE A 653 1.08 -21.32 -31.90
C PHE A 653 1.18 -21.31 -33.43
N ASP A 654 0.34 -22.16 -34.03
CA ASP A 654 0.07 -22.18 -35.47
C ASP A 654 -1.20 -21.34 -35.77
N TYR A 655 -2.19 -21.44 -34.88
CA TYR A 655 -3.44 -20.68 -34.93
C TYR A 655 -3.82 -20.17 -33.52
N LEU A 656 -4.59 -19.08 -33.46
CA LEU A 656 -5.11 -18.52 -32.21
C LEU A 656 -6.59 -18.15 -32.35
N ILE A 657 -7.44 -18.64 -31.45
CA ILE A 657 -8.80 -18.14 -31.26
C ILE A 657 -8.73 -17.06 -30.16
N ALA A 658 -8.87 -15.78 -30.53
CA ALA A 658 -8.63 -14.65 -29.63
C ALA A 658 -9.89 -13.81 -29.37
N MET A 659 -10.23 -13.65 -28.11
CA MET A 659 -11.21 -12.68 -27.64
C MET A 659 -10.55 -11.39 -27.13
N ARG A 660 -9.40 -11.44 -26.44
CA ARG A 660 -8.70 -10.23 -25.98
C ARG A 660 -7.96 -9.56 -27.15
N LEU A 661 -8.24 -8.28 -27.38
CA LEU A 661 -7.56 -7.44 -28.37
C LEU A 661 -6.02 -7.60 -28.33
N HIS A 662 -5.41 -7.48 -27.15
CA HIS A 662 -3.95 -7.51 -27.04
C HIS A 662 -3.33 -8.90 -27.35
N ALA A 663 -4.07 -10.01 -27.20
CA ALA A 663 -3.61 -11.31 -27.70
C ALA A 663 -3.62 -11.33 -29.24
N ALA A 664 -4.70 -10.85 -29.86
CA ALA A 664 -4.80 -10.76 -31.32
C ALA A 664 -3.74 -9.82 -31.91
N LEU A 665 -3.43 -8.69 -31.26
CA LEU A 665 -2.37 -7.77 -31.67
C LEU A 665 -1.01 -8.47 -31.73
N ILE A 666 -0.53 -9.01 -30.60
CA ILE A 666 0.80 -9.64 -30.55
C ILE A 666 0.88 -10.88 -31.45
N ALA A 667 -0.20 -11.67 -31.55
CA ALA A 667 -0.24 -12.80 -32.46
C ALA A 667 -0.05 -12.39 -33.93
N HIS A 668 -0.70 -11.32 -34.42
CA HIS A 668 -0.49 -10.85 -35.80
C HIS A 668 0.90 -10.23 -36.01
N ARG A 669 1.50 -9.60 -34.98
CA ARG A 669 2.90 -9.14 -35.02
C ARG A 669 3.88 -10.30 -35.13
N LEU A 670 3.62 -11.41 -34.45
CA LEU A 670 4.30 -12.70 -34.60
C LEU A 670 3.85 -13.50 -35.84
N HIS A 671 3.19 -12.84 -36.80
CA HIS A 671 2.68 -13.35 -38.07
C HIS A 671 1.71 -14.55 -37.96
N LYS A 672 1.10 -14.74 -36.79
CA LYS A 672 0.17 -15.84 -36.52
C LYS A 672 -1.22 -15.59 -37.07
N ARG A 673 -1.90 -16.72 -37.31
CA ARG A 673 -3.25 -16.79 -37.88
C ARG A 673 -4.29 -16.73 -36.77
N VAL A 674 -5.02 -15.62 -36.69
CA VAL A 674 -6.01 -15.40 -35.63
C VAL A 674 -7.44 -15.50 -36.16
N LEU A 675 -8.31 -16.17 -35.39
CA LEU A 675 -9.77 -16.09 -35.48
C LEU A 675 -10.26 -15.21 -34.32
N GLY A 676 -10.81 -14.04 -34.64
CA GLY A 676 -11.28 -13.06 -33.66
C GLY A 676 -12.70 -13.35 -33.17
N LEU A 677 -12.91 -13.33 -31.86
CA LEU A 677 -14.22 -13.35 -31.22
C LEU A 677 -14.54 -11.96 -30.66
N SER A 678 -15.23 -11.14 -31.46
CA SER A 678 -15.52 -9.75 -31.09
C SER A 678 -16.62 -9.67 -30.03
N TYR A 679 -16.25 -9.16 -28.86
CA TYR A 679 -17.17 -8.78 -27.79
C TYR A 679 -17.37 -7.26 -27.69
N ASP A 680 -16.59 -6.48 -28.44
CA ASP A 680 -16.34 -5.04 -28.24
C ASP A 680 -15.70 -4.46 -29.52
N PRO A 681 -16.13 -3.29 -30.02
CA PRO A 681 -15.82 -2.83 -31.39
C PRO A 681 -14.33 -2.80 -31.74
N LYS A 682 -13.46 -2.50 -30.77
CA LYS A 682 -11.99 -2.46 -30.96
C LYS A 682 -11.41 -3.77 -31.51
N VAL A 683 -12.06 -4.92 -31.24
CA VAL A 683 -11.63 -6.21 -31.79
C VAL A 683 -11.91 -6.28 -33.29
N ARG A 684 -13.09 -5.84 -33.76
CA ARG A 684 -13.38 -5.74 -35.20
C ARG A 684 -12.47 -4.71 -35.88
N LYS A 685 -12.27 -3.55 -35.24
CA LYS A 685 -11.42 -2.48 -35.76
C LYS A 685 -9.99 -2.96 -36.04
N HIS A 686 -9.34 -3.63 -35.07
CA HIS A 686 -7.99 -4.20 -35.27
C HIS A 686 -7.92 -5.11 -36.50
N PHE A 687 -8.87 -6.04 -36.65
CA PHE A 687 -8.89 -6.94 -37.81
C PHE A 687 -9.12 -6.19 -39.13
N ALA A 688 -9.88 -5.09 -39.13
CA ALA A 688 -10.03 -4.23 -40.31
C ALA A 688 -8.74 -3.46 -40.65
N GLU A 689 -8.01 -2.95 -39.65
CA GLU A 689 -6.76 -2.20 -39.83
C GLU A 689 -5.62 -3.00 -40.44
N ILE A 690 -5.69 -4.34 -40.40
CA ILE A 690 -4.72 -5.27 -41.00
C ILE A 690 -5.26 -6.06 -42.18
N SER A 691 -6.38 -5.63 -42.79
CA SER A 691 -7.00 -6.30 -43.95
C SER A 691 -7.43 -7.76 -43.66
N ARG A 692 -7.97 -8.03 -42.46
CA ARG A 692 -8.43 -9.35 -41.96
C ARG A 692 -9.88 -9.39 -41.47
N SER A 693 -10.73 -8.41 -41.83
CA SER A 693 -12.14 -8.31 -41.40
C SER A 693 -12.94 -9.61 -41.52
N ASP A 694 -12.67 -10.45 -42.52
CA ASP A 694 -13.31 -11.74 -42.71
C ASP A 694 -13.15 -12.71 -41.53
N PHE A 695 -12.07 -12.57 -40.76
CA PHE A 695 -11.65 -13.51 -39.73
C PHE A 695 -11.97 -13.02 -38.31
N VAL A 696 -12.91 -12.07 -38.16
CA VAL A 696 -13.48 -11.67 -36.88
C VAL A 696 -15.01 -11.83 -36.87
N MET A 697 -15.49 -12.68 -35.97
CA MET A 697 -16.91 -13.03 -35.81
C MET A 697 -17.51 -12.32 -34.59
N ASP A 698 -18.82 -12.44 -34.38
CA ASP A 698 -19.42 -12.00 -33.13
C ASP A 698 -19.23 -13.01 -32.02
N ILE A 699 -19.25 -12.55 -30.77
CA ILE A 699 -19.25 -13.45 -29.61
C ILE A 699 -20.56 -14.24 -29.49
N SER A 700 -21.65 -13.82 -30.16
CA SER A 700 -22.90 -14.59 -30.27
C SER A 700 -22.90 -15.65 -31.39
N THR A 701 -21.79 -15.85 -32.12
CA THR A 701 -21.71 -16.76 -33.27
C THR A 701 -21.82 -18.24 -32.85
N SER A 702 -22.50 -19.05 -33.67
CA SER A 702 -22.78 -20.47 -33.36
C SER A 702 -21.56 -21.38 -33.55
N ALA A 703 -21.60 -22.57 -32.92
CA ALA A 703 -20.53 -23.56 -33.01
C ALA A 703 -20.18 -23.94 -34.46
N THR A 704 -21.19 -24.18 -35.30
CA THR A 704 -21.00 -24.53 -36.72
C THR A 704 -20.25 -23.43 -37.47
N GLN A 705 -20.62 -22.17 -37.27
CA GLN A 705 -19.97 -21.02 -37.91
C GLN A 705 -18.52 -20.82 -37.43
N ILE A 706 -18.22 -21.13 -36.16
CA ILE A 706 -16.84 -21.13 -35.64
C ILE A 706 -16.01 -22.20 -36.36
N VAL A 707 -16.56 -23.41 -36.53
CA VAL A 707 -15.90 -24.51 -37.27
C VAL A 707 -15.67 -24.14 -38.74
N GLU A 708 -16.72 -23.69 -39.43
CA GLU A 708 -16.65 -23.25 -40.84
C GLU A 708 -15.58 -22.16 -41.05
N LYS A 709 -15.52 -21.16 -40.16
CA LYS A 709 -14.53 -20.08 -40.27
C LYS A 709 -13.12 -20.54 -39.92
N PHE A 710 -12.97 -21.50 -39.00
CA PHE A 710 -11.69 -22.14 -38.71
C PHE A 710 -11.21 -22.98 -39.91
N ASP A 711 -12.09 -23.68 -40.60
CA ASP A 711 -11.76 -24.43 -41.83
C ASP A 711 -11.32 -23.51 -42.98
N VAL A 712 -11.95 -22.33 -43.11
CA VAL A 712 -11.47 -21.28 -44.03
C VAL A 712 -10.10 -20.73 -43.60
N LEU A 713 -9.78 -20.70 -42.31
CA LEU A 713 -8.47 -20.28 -41.80
C LEU A 713 -7.38 -21.35 -42.00
N LEU A 714 -7.75 -22.64 -41.95
CA LEU A 714 -6.86 -23.78 -42.23
C LEU A 714 -6.57 -23.95 -43.74
N SER A 715 -7.59 -23.80 -44.60
CA SER A 715 -7.50 -24.10 -46.04
C SER A 715 -6.59 -23.16 -46.82
N VAL A 716 -6.47 -21.90 -46.39
CA VAL A 716 -5.46 -20.98 -46.89
C VAL A 716 -4.10 -21.41 -46.32
N GLN A 717 -3.27 -22.16 -47.05
CA GLN A 717 -1.93 -22.55 -46.57
C GLN A 717 -0.94 -21.36 -46.57
N GLY A 718 0.14 -21.44 -45.79
CA GLY A 718 1.22 -20.43 -45.71
C GLY A 718 1.20 -19.54 -44.47
N GLU A 719 1.63 -18.28 -44.59
CA GLU A 719 1.66 -17.28 -43.52
C GLU A 719 0.37 -16.43 -43.50
N LEU A 720 0.42 -15.19 -42.98
CA LEU A 720 -0.56 -14.15 -43.31
C LEU A 720 -0.40 -13.71 -44.78
N SER A 721 -1.41 -13.04 -45.35
CA SER A 721 -1.27 -12.48 -46.71
C SER A 721 -0.24 -11.35 -46.73
N ALA A 722 0.43 -11.15 -47.86
CA ALA A 722 1.42 -10.08 -48.04
C ALA A 722 0.85 -8.68 -47.71
N GLN A 723 -0.44 -8.44 -48.01
CA GLN A 723 -1.14 -7.21 -47.62
C GLN A 723 -1.27 -7.08 -46.10
N SER A 724 -1.69 -8.14 -45.40
CA SER A 724 -1.81 -8.12 -43.93
C SER A 724 -0.46 -7.97 -43.23
N LEU A 725 0.61 -8.59 -43.76
CA LEU A 725 1.98 -8.39 -43.26
C LEU A 725 2.43 -6.92 -43.44
N ALA A 726 2.16 -6.34 -44.62
CA ALA A 726 2.46 -4.94 -44.90
C ALA A 726 1.67 -3.97 -44.01
N ASP A 727 0.39 -4.24 -43.75
CA ASP A 727 -0.45 -3.44 -42.85
C ASP A 727 -0.04 -3.58 -41.37
N VAL A 728 0.30 -4.78 -40.89
CA VAL A 728 0.86 -4.98 -39.54
C VAL A 728 2.14 -4.16 -39.35
N ALA A 729 3.12 -4.29 -40.25
CA ALA A 729 4.39 -3.55 -40.16
C ALA A 729 4.18 -2.02 -40.31
N LYS A 730 3.15 -1.59 -41.02
CA LYS A 730 2.70 -0.20 -41.15
C LYS A 730 2.07 0.32 -39.85
N MET A 731 1.33 -0.50 -39.10
CA MET A 731 0.85 -0.15 -37.75
C MET A 731 2.00 -0.07 -36.73
N GLU A 732 2.94 -1.01 -36.75
CA GLU A 732 4.14 -0.97 -35.89
C GLU A 732 4.95 0.32 -36.08
N ARG A 733 5.26 0.67 -37.34
CA ARG A 733 5.96 1.93 -37.66
C ARG A 733 5.17 3.17 -37.24
N LYS A 734 3.85 3.19 -37.48
CA LYS A 734 3.00 4.31 -37.06
C LYS A 734 2.93 4.46 -35.54
N ALA A 735 2.69 3.38 -34.80
CA ALA A 735 2.61 3.40 -33.34
C ALA A 735 3.93 3.83 -32.71
N SER A 736 5.06 3.29 -33.20
CA SER A 736 6.39 3.70 -32.75
C SER A 736 6.61 5.19 -32.98
N SER A 737 6.35 5.67 -34.19
CA SER A 737 6.49 7.09 -34.55
C SER A 737 5.53 7.99 -33.77
N ALA A 738 4.36 7.50 -33.35
CA ALA A 738 3.39 8.23 -32.54
C ALA A 738 3.87 8.41 -31.09
N LEU A 739 4.41 7.33 -30.50
CA LEU A 739 5.06 7.39 -29.19
C LEU A 739 6.34 8.23 -29.24
N ASP A 740 7.12 8.17 -30.33
CA ASP A 740 8.31 9.02 -30.51
C ASP A 740 7.99 10.51 -30.45
N ARG A 741 6.90 10.96 -31.11
CA ARG A 741 6.46 12.37 -31.07
C ARG A 741 6.16 12.83 -29.65
N VAL A 742 5.28 12.12 -28.94
CA VAL A 742 4.89 12.52 -27.57
C VAL A 742 6.02 12.32 -26.56
N ALA A 743 6.87 11.31 -26.71
CA ALA A 743 8.05 11.13 -25.88
C ALA A 743 9.07 12.27 -26.08
N ALA A 744 9.28 12.73 -27.31
CA ALA A 744 10.11 13.91 -27.60
C ALA A 744 9.49 15.21 -27.07
N ASP A 745 8.17 15.36 -27.11
CA ASP A 745 7.47 16.51 -26.53
C ASP A 745 7.57 16.51 -24.98
N ILE A 746 7.45 15.35 -24.34
CA ILE A 746 7.69 15.16 -22.89
C ILE A 746 9.16 15.44 -22.53
N ALA A 747 10.12 14.95 -23.32
CA ALA A 747 11.56 15.18 -23.10
C ALA A 747 11.95 16.66 -23.12
N ARG A 748 11.24 17.50 -23.90
CA ARG A 748 11.45 18.96 -23.91
C ARG A 748 10.96 19.66 -22.63
N VAL A 749 10.15 19.01 -21.81
CA VAL A 749 9.73 19.58 -20.52
C VAL A 749 10.92 19.56 -19.54
N PRO A 750 11.27 20.69 -18.89
CA PRO A 750 12.42 20.75 -18.00
C PRO A 750 12.26 19.89 -16.74
N ALA A 751 13.38 19.55 -16.10
CA ALA A 751 13.38 18.96 -14.77
C ALA A 751 12.79 19.95 -13.74
N VAL A 752 12.00 19.45 -12.78
CA VAL A 752 11.51 20.28 -11.67
C VAL A 752 12.61 20.41 -10.63
N ASP A 753 13.33 21.53 -10.64
CA ASP A 753 14.39 21.81 -9.68
C ASP A 753 13.83 22.32 -8.34
N LYS A 754 13.16 21.42 -7.61
CA LYS A 754 12.62 21.66 -6.26
C LYS A 754 13.07 20.55 -5.31
N ALA A 755 13.33 20.91 -4.06
CA ALA A 755 13.65 19.94 -3.02
C ALA A 755 12.45 19.03 -2.72
N PHE A 756 12.74 17.78 -2.34
CA PHE A 756 11.75 16.83 -1.83
C PHE A 756 11.35 17.21 -0.40
N GLU A 757 10.16 17.79 -0.27
CA GLU A 757 9.48 18.04 1.00
C GLU A 757 9.24 16.74 1.78
N LEU A 758 9.00 16.84 3.09
CA LEU A 758 8.53 15.70 3.88
C LEU A 758 7.12 15.30 3.42
N PRO A 759 6.88 14.04 3.00
CA PRO A 759 5.52 13.58 2.72
C PRO A 759 4.65 13.73 3.97
N LEU A 760 3.51 14.40 3.82
CA LEU A 760 2.51 14.53 4.87
C LEU A 760 2.13 13.14 5.37
N SER A 761 2.43 12.86 6.64
CA SER A 761 1.93 11.66 7.33
C SER A 761 0.41 11.66 7.22
N ALA A 762 -0.17 10.59 6.65
CA ALA A 762 -1.61 10.46 6.50
C ALA A 762 -2.25 10.62 7.89
N ALA A 763 -2.98 11.73 8.09
CA ALA A 763 -3.39 12.16 9.42
C ALA A 763 -4.15 11.03 10.13
N THR A 764 -3.56 10.53 11.22
CA THR A 764 -4.35 9.95 12.31
C THR A 764 -5.38 11.00 12.65
N HIS A 765 -6.67 10.71 12.41
CA HIS A 765 -7.72 11.70 12.60
C HIS A 765 -7.74 12.14 14.07
N GLU A 766 -7.09 13.27 14.37
CA GLU A 766 -7.35 14.07 15.54
C GLU A 766 -8.82 14.49 15.44
N VAL A 767 -9.68 13.71 16.11
CA VAL A 767 -11.06 14.12 16.36
C VAL A 767 -10.95 15.38 17.21
N PRO A 768 -11.38 16.55 16.71
CA PRO A 768 -11.26 17.78 17.48
C PRO A 768 -11.97 17.60 18.82
N SER A 769 -11.34 18.05 19.91
CA SER A 769 -11.99 18.10 21.21
C SER A 769 -13.27 18.92 21.07
N ALA A 770 -14.42 18.27 21.28
CA ALA A 770 -15.70 18.93 21.15
C ALA A 770 -15.77 20.10 22.15
N PRO A 771 -16.13 21.33 21.71
CA PRO A 771 -16.22 22.47 22.61
C PRO A 771 -17.12 22.18 23.81
N ALA A 772 -16.66 22.55 25.00
CA ALA A 772 -17.38 22.27 26.24
C ALA A 772 -18.56 23.24 26.43
N GLY A 773 -19.78 22.78 26.16
CA GLY A 773 -21.02 23.47 26.53
C GLY A 773 -22.09 23.47 25.44
N GLY A 774 -23.36 23.65 25.84
CA GLY A 774 -24.47 23.90 24.92
C GLY A 774 -25.28 22.68 24.47
N ALA A 775 -25.85 21.92 25.40
CA ALA A 775 -26.82 20.87 25.06
C ALA A 775 -28.22 21.46 24.76
N GLN A 776 -28.57 21.59 23.48
CA GLN A 776 -29.97 21.61 23.02
C GLN A 776 -30.12 20.59 21.89
N GLY A 777 -31.05 19.65 22.04
CA GLY A 777 -31.11 18.45 21.21
C GLY A 777 -32.24 18.45 20.19
N PHE A 778 -32.03 17.72 19.10
CA PHE A 778 -33.11 17.22 18.25
C PHE A 778 -33.00 15.70 18.11
N THR A 779 -34.12 15.01 18.33
CA THR A 779 -34.20 13.55 18.32
C THR A 779 -34.31 13.02 16.89
N THR A 780 -33.57 11.94 16.60
CA THR A 780 -33.68 11.22 15.33
C THR A 780 -34.92 10.32 15.34
N ASP A 781 -36.08 10.84 14.93
CA ASP A 781 -37.14 10.02 14.33
C ASP A 781 -38.21 10.87 13.62
N LYS A 782 -38.08 11.00 12.28
CA LYS A 782 -39.24 11.14 11.37
C LYS A 782 -38.88 10.86 9.91
N VAL A 783 -39.32 9.67 9.45
CA VAL A 783 -39.87 9.35 8.13
C VAL A 783 -39.21 9.98 6.89
N TRP A 784 -38.62 9.11 6.05
CA TRP A 784 -38.38 9.41 4.63
C TRP A 784 -39.71 9.69 3.90
N GLN A 785 -39.93 10.93 3.46
CA GLN A 785 -40.88 11.23 2.37
C GLN A 785 -40.17 11.95 1.23
N ARG A 786 -40.49 11.54 0.00
CA ARG A 786 -40.01 12.18 -1.23
C ARG A 786 -40.63 13.57 -1.35
N LYS A 787 -39.81 14.63 -1.32
CA LYS A 787 -40.10 15.86 -2.07
C LYS A 787 -38.88 16.32 -2.85
N THR A 788 -39.13 16.79 -4.06
CA THR A 788 -38.17 17.33 -5.01
C THR A 788 -37.55 18.62 -4.50
N VAL A 789 -36.25 18.79 -4.71
CA VAL A 789 -35.55 20.07 -4.54
C VAL A 789 -34.86 20.39 -5.87
N ARG A 790 -35.36 21.42 -6.56
CA ARG A 790 -34.61 22.07 -7.66
C ARG A 790 -33.47 22.90 -7.06
N PRO A 791 -32.33 23.07 -7.76
CA PRO A 791 -31.23 23.88 -7.25
C PRO A 791 -31.63 25.35 -7.12
N ALA A 792 -31.34 25.95 -5.97
CA ALA A 792 -31.57 27.37 -5.71
C ALA A 792 -30.42 28.22 -6.28
N LEU A 793 -30.55 28.59 -7.56
CA LEU A 793 -29.87 29.77 -8.11
C LEU A 793 -30.71 31.03 -7.84
N ARG A 794 -30.04 32.19 -7.83
CA ARG A 794 -30.53 33.55 -7.49
C ARG A 794 -30.65 33.86 -6.00
N PHE A 795 -29.74 34.72 -5.52
CA PHE A 795 -30.12 35.90 -4.73
C PHE A 795 -29.14 37.05 -5.05
N PHE A 796 -29.59 37.96 -5.92
CA PHE A 796 -29.00 39.28 -6.14
C PHE A 796 -30.05 40.13 -6.84
N GLU A 797 -30.78 40.97 -6.10
CA GLU A 797 -31.37 42.22 -6.61
C GLU A 797 -31.93 43.10 -5.47
N ALA A 798 -31.63 44.40 -5.58
CA ALA A 798 -32.26 45.59 -4.98
C ALA A 798 -32.93 45.54 -3.57
N ARG A 799 -32.32 46.30 -2.65
CA ARG A 799 -33.02 47.43 -1.98
C ARG A 799 -32.30 48.72 -2.37
N GLY A 800 -33.03 49.84 -2.46
CA GLY A 800 -32.53 51.12 -2.99
C GLY A 800 -32.44 52.25 -1.95
N SER A 801 -32.62 53.48 -2.44
CA SER A 801 -32.56 54.80 -1.76
C SER A 801 -31.20 55.24 -1.19
N ASP A 802 -30.51 56.08 -1.98
CA ASP A 802 -30.13 57.48 -1.64
C ASP A 802 -28.66 57.93 -1.83
N ALA A 803 -28.55 59.19 -2.26
CA ALA A 803 -27.39 60.12 -2.29
C ALA A 803 -26.28 59.98 -3.36
N MET A 804 -26.33 60.95 -4.30
CA MET A 804 -25.23 61.66 -4.98
C MET A 804 -24.36 60.97 -6.07
N ALA A 805 -24.26 61.69 -7.20
CA ALA A 805 -23.38 61.46 -8.36
C ALA A 805 -22.28 62.59 -8.38
N PRO A 806 -21.46 62.89 -9.43
CA PRO A 806 -21.57 62.50 -10.85
C PRO A 806 -20.27 62.17 -11.66
N GLY A 807 -20.47 61.72 -12.91
CA GLY A 807 -19.50 61.77 -14.04
C GLY A 807 -18.77 60.45 -14.35
N GLY A 808 -18.74 59.92 -15.58
CA GLY A 808 -19.44 60.24 -16.86
C GLY A 808 -19.49 58.98 -17.77
N ASP A 809 -20.45 58.78 -18.69
CA ASP A 809 -20.74 59.48 -19.97
C ASP A 809 -19.66 59.21 -21.07
N TRP A 810 -19.91 58.73 -22.32
CA TRP A 810 -21.13 58.46 -23.12
C TRP A 810 -21.09 57.14 -23.95
N LEU A 811 -22.22 56.41 -23.98
CA LEU A 811 -22.98 55.80 -25.11
C LEU A 811 -22.37 55.13 -26.38
N SER A 812 -23.13 54.11 -26.83
CA SER A 812 -23.35 53.57 -28.21
C SER A 812 -22.78 52.16 -28.51
N GLY A 813 -23.51 51.20 -29.11
CA GLY A 813 -24.96 51.18 -29.46
C GLY A 813 -25.48 49.77 -29.81
N ARG A 814 -26.81 49.58 -29.85
CA ARG A 814 -27.51 48.35 -30.35
C ARG A 814 -28.07 48.60 -31.77
N PRO A 815 -28.24 47.56 -32.60
CA PRO A 815 -29.53 46.86 -32.74
C PRO A 815 -29.36 45.31 -32.91
N GLN A 816 -30.37 44.43 -32.99
CA GLN A 816 -31.84 44.53 -32.88
C GLN A 816 -32.40 43.18 -32.33
N MET A 817 -33.71 43.11 -32.06
CA MET A 817 -34.39 41.87 -31.62
C MET A 817 -35.76 41.72 -32.32
N ARG A 818 -36.05 40.51 -32.81
CA ARG A 818 -37.34 40.01 -33.33
C ARG A 818 -37.31 38.47 -33.21
N ASN A 819 -38.40 37.71 -33.14
CA ASN A 819 -39.72 37.83 -32.51
C ASN A 819 -40.48 36.56 -32.97
N PHE A 820 -40.90 35.72 -32.01
CA PHE A 820 -42.11 34.88 -32.01
C PHE A 820 -42.34 33.70 -33.00
N ASP A 821 -43.25 32.82 -32.52
CA ASP A 821 -44.03 31.74 -33.16
C ASP A 821 -43.30 30.49 -33.71
N GLY A 822 -43.90 29.27 -33.69
CA GLY A 822 -45.16 28.84 -33.04
C GLY A 822 -45.63 27.42 -33.44
N ALA A 823 -46.40 26.74 -32.56
CA ALA A 823 -47.01 25.39 -32.72
C ALA A 823 -46.04 24.19 -32.89
N SER A 824 -46.38 22.91 -32.67
CA SER A 824 -47.63 22.19 -32.30
C SER A 824 -47.29 21.11 -31.22
N ALA A 825 -48.15 20.50 -30.38
CA ALA A 825 -49.53 20.00 -30.46
C ALA A 825 -49.71 18.77 -31.39
N SER A 826 -50.37 17.65 -31.03
CA SER A 826 -50.96 17.17 -29.76
C SER A 826 -51.32 15.65 -29.86
N ALA A 827 -52.04 15.11 -28.87
CA ALA A 827 -52.66 13.76 -28.79
C ALA A 827 -51.70 12.56 -28.55
N ALA A 828 -52.11 11.46 -27.89
CA ALA A 828 -53.40 11.10 -27.26
C ALA A 828 -53.19 10.39 -25.89
N ALA A 829 -54.28 10.11 -25.17
CA ALA A 829 -54.27 9.45 -23.84
C ALA A 829 -55.34 8.34 -23.74
N ASP A 830 -55.39 7.70 -22.56
CA ASP A 830 -56.46 6.86 -21.99
C ASP A 830 -56.73 5.44 -22.54
N ALA A 831 -56.16 4.45 -21.83
CA ALA A 831 -56.61 3.05 -21.67
C ALA A 831 -55.71 2.39 -20.58
N PHE A 832 -56.15 1.56 -19.64
CA PHE A 832 -57.50 1.14 -19.19
C PHE A 832 -57.41 0.81 -17.67
N ALA A 833 -58.52 0.55 -16.98
CA ALA A 833 -58.53 0.27 -15.53
C ALA A 833 -59.10 -1.11 -15.15
N SER A 834 -58.60 -1.65 -14.03
CA SER A 834 -59.24 -2.60 -13.07
C SER A 834 -59.86 -3.93 -13.54
N VAL A 835 -59.58 -5.02 -12.80
CA VAL A 835 -60.53 -5.86 -12.01
C VAL A 835 -59.86 -7.21 -11.61
N ASP A 836 -60.22 -7.74 -10.44
CA ASP A 836 -59.78 -9.05 -9.88
C ASP A 836 -60.52 -10.27 -10.48
N ALA A 837 -60.00 -11.50 -10.26
CA ALA A 837 -60.72 -12.61 -9.58
C ALA A 837 -60.16 -14.04 -9.84
N ASP A 838 -60.42 -14.94 -8.88
CA ASP A 838 -60.59 -16.41 -8.97
C ASP A 838 -59.43 -17.36 -9.43
N LEU A 839 -59.55 -18.68 -9.22
CA LEU A 839 -59.62 -19.45 -7.94
C LEU A 839 -59.53 -20.99 -8.17
N ALA A 840 -58.98 -21.72 -7.18
CA ALA A 840 -59.19 -23.15 -6.86
C ALA A 840 -58.70 -24.29 -7.81
N GLY A 841 -58.52 -25.50 -7.23
CA GLY A 841 -58.17 -26.77 -7.90
C GLY A 841 -56.93 -27.49 -7.30
N THR A 842 -57.01 -28.22 -6.17
CA THR A 842 -57.22 -29.70 -6.05
C THR A 842 -56.17 -30.60 -6.74
N SER A 843 -55.62 -31.67 -6.15
CA SER A 843 -55.79 -32.34 -4.83
C SER A 843 -54.58 -33.26 -4.52
N ALA A 844 -54.57 -33.94 -3.35
CA ALA A 844 -53.46 -34.81 -2.89
C ALA A 844 -53.84 -36.30 -2.77
N THR A 845 -52.84 -37.20 -2.68
CA THR A 845 -52.95 -38.59 -2.16
C THR A 845 -51.58 -39.17 -1.73
N ASP A 846 -51.59 -39.90 -0.60
CA ASP A 846 -50.81 -41.09 -0.14
C ASP A 846 -49.33 -41.37 -0.59
N ARG A 847 -48.35 -41.71 0.28
CA ARG A 847 -48.16 -42.81 1.29
C ARG A 847 -47.80 -44.20 0.66
N PRO A 848 -47.15 -45.15 1.40
CA PRO A 848 -46.04 -45.01 2.38
C PRO A 848 -44.98 -46.17 2.40
N ALA A 849 -43.81 -45.91 3.03
CA ALA A 849 -43.01 -46.83 3.88
C ALA A 849 -42.38 -48.17 3.35
N MET A 850 -41.45 -48.70 4.18
CA MET A 850 -40.85 -50.07 4.18
C MET A 850 -39.87 -50.45 3.03
N ARG A 851 -38.84 -51.30 3.22
CA ARG A 851 -38.07 -51.76 4.42
C ARG A 851 -36.76 -52.46 3.95
N ASN A 852 -36.00 -53.02 4.91
CA ASN A 852 -34.95 -54.05 4.76
C ASN A 852 -33.57 -53.64 4.16
N SER A 853 -32.44 -54.33 4.42
CA SER A 853 -31.84 -54.79 5.71
C SER A 853 -30.55 -55.61 5.49
N ALA A 854 -29.48 -55.33 6.26
CA ALA A 854 -28.34 -56.22 6.57
C ALA A 854 -27.46 -56.67 5.37
N LYS A 855 -26.22 -57.19 5.51
CA LYS A 855 -25.44 -57.84 6.60
C LYS A 855 -23.98 -57.30 6.58
N SER A 856 -23.30 -57.01 7.69
CA SER A 856 -22.41 -57.87 8.54
C SER A 856 -21.17 -58.46 7.80
N GLU A 857 -19.96 -58.64 8.37
CA GLU A 857 -19.57 -59.04 9.75
C GLU A 857 -18.15 -58.55 10.21
N ARG A 858 -17.87 -58.68 11.53
CA ARG A 858 -16.59 -59.11 12.22
C ARG A 858 -15.25 -58.38 11.94
N ASN A 859 -14.53 -57.85 12.95
CA ASN A 859 -13.66 -58.49 13.98
C ASN A 859 -12.29 -58.99 13.44
N SER A 860 -11.15 -58.94 14.16
CA SER A 860 -10.81 -58.29 15.46
C SER A 860 -9.27 -58.25 15.73
N SER A 861 -8.88 -57.32 16.61
CA SER A 861 -7.66 -57.21 17.48
C SER A 861 -6.59 -58.32 17.56
N GLU A 862 -5.34 -57.92 17.87
CA GLU A 862 -4.59 -58.40 19.07
C GLU A 862 -3.47 -57.40 19.52
N GLY A 863 -2.89 -57.62 20.73
CA GLY A 863 -1.90 -56.73 21.42
C GLY A 863 -0.57 -57.46 21.71
N PRO A 864 -0.01 -57.49 22.96
CA PRO A 864 -0.28 -56.70 24.19
C PRO A 864 1.01 -56.34 25.04
N PHE A 865 0.88 -56.11 26.38
CA PHE A 865 1.92 -55.87 27.45
C PHE A 865 2.50 -54.43 27.56
N ARG A 866 2.81 -53.78 28.72
CA ARG A 866 2.62 -53.93 30.22
C ARG A 866 3.03 -52.58 30.93
N ASN A 867 3.03 -52.25 32.25
CA ASN A 867 2.70 -52.84 33.58
C ASN A 867 2.45 -51.73 34.68
N ASP A 868 2.09 -52.15 35.91
CA ASP A 868 1.94 -51.49 37.25
C ASP A 868 3.25 -50.95 37.95
N PRO A 869 3.25 -50.39 39.21
CA PRO A 869 2.34 -49.45 39.94
C PRO A 869 3.08 -48.43 40.92
N GLY A 870 2.37 -47.65 41.78
CA GLY A 870 2.98 -46.91 42.93
C GLY A 870 2.09 -45.89 43.71
N ALA A 871 2.39 -45.58 44.99
CA ALA A 871 1.66 -44.66 45.90
C ALA A 871 2.57 -44.21 47.11
N SER A 872 2.22 -43.44 48.17
CA SER A 872 0.96 -42.85 48.72
C SER A 872 1.21 -41.67 49.72
N GLY A 873 0.15 -41.01 50.24
CA GLY A 873 0.17 -40.02 51.37
C GLY A 873 0.44 -38.54 50.97
N SER A 874 0.15 -37.48 51.75
CA SER A 874 -0.61 -37.22 53.01
C SER A 874 -0.74 -35.67 53.22
N GLN A 875 -1.13 -35.09 54.38
CA GLN A 875 -2.50 -34.72 54.81
C GLN A 875 -2.46 -33.37 55.61
N LEU A 876 -3.59 -32.80 56.09
CA LEU A 876 -3.73 -31.79 57.21
C LEU A 876 -3.27 -30.33 56.93
N THR A 877 -3.78 -29.20 57.50
CA THR A 877 -5.08 -28.80 58.13
C THR A 877 -5.30 -27.25 58.05
N SER A 878 -6.31 -26.69 58.75
CA SER A 878 -6.85 -25.30 58.66
C SER A 878 -6.57 -24.37 59.88
N VAL A 879 -7.27 -23.22 59.96
CA VAL A 879 -7.31 -22.16 61.02
C VAL A 879 -6.19 -21.09 60.92
N GLY A 880 -6.41 -19.77 61.13
CA GLY A 880 -7.63 -18.96 61.30
C GLY A 880 -7.51 -17.83 62.35
N GLY A 881 -7.98 -16.59 62.06
CA GLY A 881 -8.14 -15.50 63.06
C GLY A 881 -8.06 -14.05 62.55
N ASP A 882 -9.05 -13.21 62.88
CA ASP A 882 -9.03 -11.73 62.81
C ASP A 882 -8.22 -11.14 64.01
N ASN A 883 -7.85 -9.86 64.14
CA ASN A 883 -8.64 -8.61 64.12
C ASN A 883 -7.66 -7.38 64.30
N PRO A 884 -8.08 -6.13 64.67
CA PRO A 884 -8.37 -4.99 63.79
C PRO A 884 -7.46 -3.74 63.89
N PHE A 885 -7.77 -2.73 63.04
CA PHE A 885 -7.47 -1.28 63.11
C PHE A 885 -6.00 -0.79 63.01
N GLN A 886 -5.64 -0.26 61.84
CA GLN A 886 -5.46 1.20 61.66
C GLN A 886 -5.49 1.62 60.16
N GLU A 887 -5.94 2.85 59.91
CA GLU A 887 -6.00 3.59 58.63
C GLU A 887 -5.57 5.05 58.93
N PRO A 888 -5.24 5.94 57.96
CA PRO A 888 -5.37 5.82 56.49
C PRO A 888 -4.11 6.26 55.68
N GLN A 889 -4.30 6.48 54.37
CA GLN A 889 -3.34 6.94 53.33
C GLN A 889 -2.39 5.84 52.79
N GLU A 890 -1.98 5.83 51.51
CA GLU A 890 -2.16 6.82 50.41
C GLU A 890 -2.53 6.14 49.05
N VAL A 891 -2.60 6.89 47.94
CA VAL A 891 -3.13 6.41 46.63
C VAL A 891 -2.05 5.74 45.77
N ASP A 892 -2.26 4.47 45.44
CA ASP A 892 -1.29 3.60 44.75
C ASP A 892 -1.83 3.14 43.36
N ASP A 893 -1.17 3.51 42.25
CA ASP A 893 -1.55 3.14 40.86
C ASP A 893 -1.14 1.69 40.53
N ARG A 894 -1.68 0.75 41.32
CA ARG A 894 -1.44 -0.69 41.18
C ARG A 894 -1.94 -1.18 39.82
N ARG A 895 -0.99 -1.52 38.94
CA ARG A 895 -1.21 -2.39 37.79
C ARG A 895 -1.20 -3.84 38.26
N TYR A 896 -2.14 -4.64 37.77
CA TYR A 896 -2.13 -6.09 38.00
C TYR A 896 -2.02 -6.81 36.65
N VAL A 897 -1.36 -7.98 36.66
CA VAL A 897 -1.27 -8.88 35.50
C VAL A 897 -2.30 -10.00 35.72
N LEU A 898 -3.15 -10.24 34.73
CA LEU A 898 -4.14 -11.31 34.81
C LEU A 898 -3.53 -12.62 34.33
N ARG A 899 -3.63 -13.66 35.15
CA ARG A 899 -3.15 -15.01 34.85
C ARG A 899 -4.09 -15.72 33.87
N LEU A 900 -3.53 -16.49 32.94
CA LEU A 900 -4.23 -17.11 31.80
C LEU A 900 -3.72 -18.55 31.55
N ASP A 901 -4.02 -19.49 32.44
CA ASP A 901 -3.42 -20.83 32.39
C ASP A 901 -3.71 -21.59 31.07
N GLU A 902 -2.71 -22.36 30.59
CA GLU A 902 -2.80 -23.09 29.32
C GLU A 902 -3.43 -24.49 29.51
N GLY A 903 -4.60 -24.72 28.91
CA GLY A 903 -5.14 -26.08 28.77
C GLY A 903 -6.67 -26.18 28.64
N VAL A 904 -7.21 -26.00 27.43
CA VAL A 904 -8.66 -26.22 27.16
C VAL A 904 -8.86 -27.01 25.87
N THR A 905 -8.87 -28.33 25.96
CA THR A 905 -9.07 -29.23 24.81
C THR A 905 -10.50 -29.75 24.74
N SER A 906 -11.42 -28.84 24.43
CA SER A 906 -12.71 -29.10 23.76
C SER A 906 -13.55 -30.32 24.14
N HIS A 907 -14.62 -30.09 24.90
CA HIS A 907 -15.91 -30.73 24.66
C HIS A 907 -16.98 -29.66 24.39
N VAL A 908 -18.11 -30.07 23.78
CA VAL A 908 -19.22 -29.14 23.49
C VAL A 908 -19.95 -28.82 24.80
N HIS A 909 -19.96 -27.53 25.17
CA HIS A 909 -20.30 -26.98 26.49
C HIS A 909 -19.27 -27.27 27.61
N THR A 910 -18.43 -26.28 27.92
CA THR A 910 -17.75 -26.18 29.24
C THR A 910 -17.40 -24.72 29.54
N HIS A 911 -17.47 -24.33 30.82
CA HIS A 911 -16.97 -23.05 31.35
C HIS A 911 -15.47 -23.14 31.70
N VAL A 912 -14.82 -21.98 31.87
CA VAL A 912 -13.51 -21.84 32.54
C VAL A 912 -13.59 -20.61 33.46
N SER A 913 -12.97 -20.71 34.63
CA SER A 913 -12.77 -19.64 35.63
C SER A 913 -11.32 -19.71 36.14
N VAL A 914 -10.78 -18.60 36.64
CA VAL A 914 -9.39 -18.52 37.15
C VAL A 914 -9.39 -17.68 38.42
N GLU A 915 -8.88 -18.23 39.53
CA GLU A 915 -8.66 -17.50 40.79
C GLU A 915 -7.18 -17.10 40.96
N GLY A 916 -6.91 -16.13 41.83
CA GLY A 916 -5.65 -15.38 41.83
C GLY A 916 -4.55 -15.93 42.74
N ALA A 917 -3.33 -16.06 42.19
CA ALA A 917 -2.07 -16.08 42.93
C ALA A 917 -0.94 -15.53 42.04
N VAL A 918 0.00 -14.76 42.61
CA VAL A 918 1.04 -14.01 41.87
C VAL A 918 2.30 -14.86 41.66
N VAL A 919 2.58 -15.23 40.40
CA VAL A 919 3.89 -15.71 39.93
C VAL A 919 4.13 -15.18 38.51
N THR A 920 5.40 -14.96 38.12
CA THR A 920 5.78 -14.27 36.88
C THR A 920 5.82 -15.12 35.61
N SER A 921 5.44 -14.48 34.49
CA SER A 921 5.68 -14.84 33.07
C SER A 921 4.66 -15.71 32.28
N ALA A 922 4.48 -15.33 31.01
CA ALA A 922 4.08 -16.15 29.85
C ALA A 922 2.79 -17.02 29.88
N ALA A 923 1.68 -16.54 30.45
CA ALA A 923 0.37 -17.21 30.39
C ALA A 923 -0.53 -16.71 29.23
N ALA A 924 -1.28 -17.58 28.52
CA ALA A 924 -2.12 -17.19 27.38
C ALA A 924 -3.17 -18.24 26.89
N ILE A 925 -4.45 -17.83 26.78
CA ILE A 925 -5.59 -18.69 26.38
C ILE A 925 -5.58 -18.98 24.86
N SER A 926 -5.71 -20.25 24.46
CA SER A 926 -6.03 -20.65 23.08
C SER A 926 -7.51 -20.96 22.90
N LEU A 927 -8.22 -20.23 22.03
CA LEU A 927 -9.61 -20.54 21.64
C LEU A 927 -9.66 -21.22 20.27
N ARG A 928 -10.35 -22.36 20.17
CA ARG A 928 -10.51 -23.17 18.96
C ARG A 928 -11.97 -23.66 18.83
N LEU A 929 -12.58 -23.60 17.64
CA LEU A 929 -13.73 -24.46 17.33
C LEU A 929 -13.21 -25.88 17.04
N PRO A 930 -13.66 -26.92 17.76
CA PRO A 930 -13.00 -28.22 17.73
C PRO A 930 -13.30 -29.07 16.49
N ILE A 931 -14.33 -28.71 15.72
CA ILE A 931 -14.86 -29.49 14.59
C ILE A 931 -14.26 -28.97 13.27
N SER A 932 -13.90 -29.89 12.36
CA SER A 932 -13.33 -29.54 11.05
C SER A 932 -14.29 -28.83 10.10
N ALA A 933 -15.60 -29.03 10.24
CA ALA A 933 -16.64 -28.32 9.51
C ALA A 933 -17.73 -27.73 10.45
N PRO A 934 -17.45 -26.62 11.16
CA PRO A 934 -18.40 -26.03 12.11
C PRO A 934 -19.75 -25.69 11.48
N ARG A 935 -20.84 -26.00 12.18
CA ARG A 935 -22.20 -25.63 11.81
C ARG A 935 -22.51 -24.21 12.29
N ARG A 936 -23.52 -23.59 11.69
CA ARG A 936 -23.99 -22.26 12.09
C ARG A 936 -24.49 -22.28 13.54
N ARG A 937 -23.99 -21.35 14.37
CA ARG A 937 -24.10 -21.25 15.83
C ARG A 937 -23.12 -22.12 16.64
N ASP A 938 -22.26 -22.94 16.02
CA ASP A 938 -21.18 -23.61 16.76
C ASP A 938 -20.25 -22.54 17.35
N SER A 939 -19.99 -22.63 18.66
CA SER A 939 -19.23 -21.62 19.41
C SER A 939 -18.29 -22.26 20.42
N THR A 940 -17.23 -21.54 20.79
CA THR A 940 -16.36 -21.87 21.93
C THR A 940 -15.98 -20.57 22.63
N GLN A 941 -16.07 -20.56 23.96
CA GLN A 941 -15.94 -19.35 24.77
C GLN A 941 -14.86 -19.54 25.83
N ALA A 942 -14.18 -18.45 26.17
CA ALA A 942 -13.33 -18.35 27.35
C ALA A 942 -13.87 -17.20 28.21
N ILE A 943 -13.96 -17.44 29.52
CA ILE A 943 -14.38 -16.44 30.49
C ILE A 943 -13.19 -16.10 31.37
N ILE A 944 -13.02 -14.81 31.62
CA ILE A 944 -12.04 -14.26 32.55
C ILE A 944 -12.84 -13.41 33.53
N GLU A 945 -12.80 -13.76 34.80
CA GLU A 945 -13.38 -12.96 35.86
C GLU A 945 -12.31 -12.05 36.43
N VAL A 946 -12.67 -10.78 36.64
CA VAL A 946 -11.71 -9.71 36.88
C VAL A 946 -12.14 -8.98 38.14
N PRO A 947 -11.37 -9.04 39.25
CA PRO A 947 -11.63 -8.21 40.42
C PRO A 947 -11.38 -6.73 40.06
N LEU A 948 -12.29 -5.86 40.49
CA LEU A 948 -12.28 -4.42 40.23
C LEU A 948 -12.40 -3.66 41.55
N ILE A 949 -11.66 -2.55 41.68
CA ILE A 949 -11.77 -1.67 42.84
C ILE A 949 -13.05 -0.84 42.73
N MET A 950 -13.98 -1.02 43.68
CA MET A 950 -15.25 -0.28 43.70
C MET A 950 -15.00 1.24 43.66
N GLY A 951 -15.79 1.97 42.86
CA GLY A 951 -15.65 3.42 42.70
C GLY A 951 -14.51 3.89 41.78
N ARG A 952 -13.67 2.99 41.23
CA ARG A 952 -12.66 3.33 40.20
C ARG A 952 -13.02 2.72 38.84
N GLY A 953 -12.62 3.42 37.77
CA GLY A 953 -12.67 2.89 36.41
C GLY A 953 -11.45 1.99 36.18
N HIS A 954 -11.49 1.14 35.17
CA HIS A 954 -10.40 0.20 34.87
C HIS A 954 -10.18 0.08 33.37
N GLU A 955 -8.93 -0.08 32.94
CA GLU A 955 -8.57 -0.46 31.57
C GLU A 955 -7.94 -1.85 31.57
N LEU A 956 -8.46 -2.73 30.71
CA LEU A 956 -7.96 -4.09 30.52
C LEU A 956 -7.45 -4.25 29.10
N SER A 957 -6.15 -4.44 28.94
CA SER A 957 -5.49 -4.62 27.64
C SER A 957 -5.08 -6.07 27.41
N PHE A 958 -5.25 -6.54 26.17
CA PHE A 958 -4.98 -7.90 25.69
C PHE A 958 -4.30 -7.87 24.32
N GLN A 959 -3.52 -8.90 23.99
CA GLN A 959 -3.02 -9.13 22.64
C GLN A 959 -3.67 -10.39 22.04
N LEU A 960 -4.45 -10.21 20.97
CA LEU A 960 -5.15 -11.28 20.27
C LEU A 960 -4.40 -11.64 18.99
N HIS A 961 -3.79 -12.82 18.98
CA HIS A 961 -3.08 -13.38 17.83
C HIS A 961 -4.05 -14.09 16.88
N LYS A 962 -4.15 -13.59 15.64
CA LYS A 962 -4.92 -14.24 14.55
C LYS A 962 -3.95 -14.92 13.61
N HIS A 963 -4.00 -16.25 13.54
CA HIS A 963 -3.07 -17.05 12.73
C HIS A 963 -3.55 -17.31 11.29
N TYR A 964 -4.72 -16.81 10.91
CA TYR A 964 -5.40 -17.12 9.64
C TYR A 964 -5.83 -15.85 8.89
N GLU A 965 -5.79 -15.90 7.56
CA GLU A 965 -6.35 -14.88 6.67
C GLU A 965 -6.74 -15.53 5.34
N ARG A 966 -7.99 -15.34 4.94
CA ARG A 966 -8.51 -15.64 3.59
C ARG A 966 -9.77 -14.78 3.35
N PRO A 967 -9.68 -13.63 2.67
CA PRO A 967 -10.83 -12.75 2.45
C PRO A 967 -12.05 -13.42 1.78
N ARG A 968 -11.85 -14.48 0.98
CA ARG A 968 -12.96 -15.29 0.42
C ARG A 968 -13.82 -16.01 1.46
N ASN A 969 -13.29 -16.24 2.67
CA ASN A 969 -13.96 -16.87 3.80
C ASN A 969 -14.59 -15.84 4.77
N LYS A 970 -14.70 -14.57 4.37
CA LYS A 970 -15.35 -13.50 5.14
C LYS A 970 -16.80 -13.86 5.49
N GLY A 971 -17.18 -13.58 6.73
CA GLY A 971 -18.52 -13.77 7.29
C GLY A 971 -18.84 -15.19 7.74
N TYR A 972 -17.84 -16.08 7.83
CA TYR A 972 -18.03 -17.46 8.29
C TYR A 972 -17.83 -17.63 9.80
N ILE A 973 -16.77 -17.06 10.37
CA ILE A 973 -16.44 -17.18 11.80
C ILE A 973 -16.01 -15.81 12.35
N TYR A 974 -16.55 -15.44 13.51
CA TYR A 974 -16.24 -14.20 14.22
C TYR A 974 -15.62 -14.50 15.58
N CYS A 975 -14.70 -13.66 16.03
CA CYS A 975 -14.37 -13.51 17.44
C CYS A 975 -15.13 -12.30 18.01
N LEU A 976 -15.55 -12.40 19.26
CA LEU A 976 -16.40 -11.45 19.99
C LEU A 976 -15.87 -11.31 21.42
N LEU A 977 -15.96 -10.12 22.00
CA LEU A 977 -15.75 -9.88 23.43
C LEU A 977 -16.99 -9.20 24.03
N LYS A 978 -17.47 -9.77 25.14
CA LYS A 978 -18.53 -9.24 25.99
C LYS A 978 -17.94 -8.83 27.35
N VAL A 979 -18.48 -7.76 27.94
CA VAL A 979 -18.25 -7.35 29.33
C VAL A 979 -19.60 -7.49 30.03
N ASP A 980 -19.70 -8.32 31.06
CA ASP A 980 -20.94 -8.59 31.80
C ASP A 980 -22.10 -8.95 30.86
N GLY A 981 -21.83 -9.91 29.98
CA GLY A 981 -22.76 -10.36 28.91
C GLY A 981 -22.98 -9.37 27.76
N THR A 982 -22.55 -8.11 27.90
CA THR A 982 -22.77 -7.04 26.92
C THR A 982 -21.65 -6.98 25.87
N PRO A 983 -21.93 -7.17 24.56
CA PRO A 983 -20.91 -7.05 23.51
C PRO A 983 -20.23 -5.67 23.46
N VAL A 984 -18.90 -5.65 23.44
CA VAL A 984 -18.10 -4.42 23.28
C VAL A 984 -17.20 -4.43 22.05
N TRP A 985 -16.78 -5.60 21.57
CA TRP A 985 -15.90 -5.74 20.40
C TRP A 985 -16.21 -7.02 19.62
N MET A 986 -16.09 -6.99 18.30
CA MET A 986 -16.26 -8.15 17.42
C MET A 986 -15.43 -8.00 16.14
N GLU A 987 -14.76 -9.05 15.68
CA GLU A 987 -14.08 -9.06 14.39
C GLU A 987 -14.19 -10.42 13.67
N ASP A 988 -14.22 -10.38 12.34
CA ASP A 988 -14.14 -11.56 11.47
C ASP A 988 -12.70 -12.11 11.43
N ILE A 989 -12.54 -13.41 11.72
CA ILE A 989 -11.21 -13.99 11.83
C ILE A 989 -10.51 -14.17 10.48
N ALA A 990 -11.25 -14.19 9.37
CA ALA A 990 -10.71 -14.44 8.03
C ALA A 990 -10.22 -13.17 7.30
N LEU A 991 -10.49 -11.97 7.84
CA LEU A 991 -10.17 -10.69 7.20
C LEU A 991 -8.69 -10.29 7.20
N ARG A 992 -7.92 -10.70 8.21
CA ARG A 992 -6.53 -10.29 8.41
C ARG A 992 -5.82 -11.21 9.42
N ARG A 993 -4.58 -11.61 9.11
CA ARG A 993 -3.62 -12.30 9.97
C ARG A 993 -2.75 -11.29 10.73
N GLY A 994 -2.30 -11.69 11.92
CA GLY A 994 -1.47 -10.88 12.81
C GLY A 994 -2.20 -10.52 14.09
N ASP A 995 -1.59 -9.61 14.85
CA ASP A 995 -1.99 -9.35 16.23
C ASP A 995 -2.87 -8.11 16.35
N ILE A 996 -3.85 -8.18 17.27
CA ILE A 996 -4.71 -7.07 17.63
C ILE A 996 -4.48 -6.75 19.10
N ASN A 997 -4.04 -5.52 19.36
CA ASN A 997 -4.05 -4.96 20.71
C ASN A 997 -5.48 -4.50 20.97
N LEU A 998 -6.09 -5.05 22.02
CA LEU A 998 -7.49 -4.85 22.37
C LEU A 998 -7.57 -4.35 23.81
N SER A 999 -8.03 -3.12 24.01
CA SER A 999 -8.17 -2.49 25.32
C SER A 999 -9.65 -2.28 25.64
N VAL A 1000 -10.06 -2.56 26.88
CA VAL A 1000 -11.44 -2.48 27.36
C VAL A 1000 -11.47 -1.59 28.60
N LEU A 1001 -12.13 -0.45 28.46
CA LEU A 1001 -12.41 0.47 29.55
C LEU A 1001 -13.73 0.07 30.22
N ILE A 1002 -13.69 -0.21 31.52
CA ILE A 1002 -14.82 -0.48 32.40
C ILE A 1002 -15.07 0.76 33.27
N GLY A 1003 -16.30 1.24 33.30
CA GLY A 1003 -16.66 2.48 34.01
C GLY A 1003 -16.83 2.29 35.52
N LYS A 1004 -16.59 3.35 36.31
CA LYS A 1004 -16.80 3.39 37.78
C LYS A 1004 -18.10 2.68 38.22
N LYS A 1005 -19.23 3.01 37.57
CA LYS A 1005 -20.54 2.43 37.89
C LYS A 1005 -20.68 0.93 37.58
N GLN A 1006 -19.88 0.41 36.65
CA GLN A 1006 -19.85 -1.03 36.35
C GLN A 1006 -18.83 -1.78 37.21
N ALA A 1007 -17.90 -1.07 37.85
CA ALA A 1007 -17.01 -1.59 38.90
C ALA A 1007 -17.65 -1.62 40.30
N GLU A 1008 -18.84 -1.02 40.50
CA GLU A 1008 -19.63 -1.12 41.74
C GLU A 1008 -19.95 -2.58 42.15
N ALA A 1009 -19.90 -3.53 41.21
CA ALA A 1009 -20.09 -4.95 41.47
C ALA A 1009 -18.84 -5.67 42.05
N GLY A 1010 -17.69 -5.01 42.16
CA GLY A 1010 -16.43 -5.58 42.67
C GLY A 1010 -15.75 -6.62 41.76
N VAL A 1011 -16.48 -7.23 40.83
CA VAL A 1011 -15.98 -8.15 39.79
C VAL A 1011 -16.69 -7.84 38.47
N SER A 1012 -15.97 -7.92 37.34
CA SER A 1012 -16.58 -7.94 36.01
C SER A 1012 -16.18 -9.19 35.24
N ARG A 1013 -17.10 -9.72 34.43
CA ARG A 1013 -16.96 -10.96 33.66
C ARG A 1013 -16.71 -10.64 32.19
N LEU A 1014 -15.47 -10.85 31.76
CA LEU A 1014 -15.10 -10.81 30.34
C LEU A 1014 -15.39 -12.16 29.68
N THR A 1015 -16.05 -12.16 28.53
CA THR A 1015 -16.32 -13.38 27.75
C THR A 1015 -15.85 -13.20 26.32
N PHE A 1016 -14.75 -13.87 25.98
CA PHE A 1016 -14.30 -14.04 24.61
C PHE A 1016 -15.06 -15.21 23.97
N GLU A 1017 -15.67 -14.99 22.82
CA GLU A 1017 -16.46 -15.98 22.08
C GLU A 1017 -15.97 -16.09 20.63
N LEU A 1018 -15.61 -17.30 20.21
CA LEU A 1018 -15.37 -17.65 18.82
C LEU A 1018 -16.62 -18.37 18.29
N VAL A 1019 -17.27 -17.87 17.23
CA VAL A 1019 -18.59 -18.36 16.78
C VAL A 1019 -18.72 -18.43 15.26
N ALA A 1020 -19.24 -19.56 14.78
CA ALA A 1020 -19.55 -19.79 13.37
C ALA A 1020 -20.90 -19.16 12.97
N ALA A 1021 -20.85 -18.10 12.16
CA ALA A 1021 -22.04 -17.42 11.63
C ALA A 1021 -22.69 -18.14 10.42
N ARG A 1022 -21.98 -19.10 9.81
CA ARG A 1022 -22.38 -19.89 8.63
C ARG A 1022 -22.04 -21.36 8.81
N ASN A 1023 -22.58 -22.21 7.93
CA ASN A 1023 -22.19 -23.62 7.82
C ASN A 1023 -20.87 -23.75 7.04
N CYS A 1024 -19.85 -24.31 7.68
CA CYS A 1024 -18.46 -24.31 7.21
C CYS A 1024 -18.09 -25.60 6.44
N LYS A 1025 -18.96 -26.07 5.54
CA LYS A 1025 -18.96 -27.47 5.04
C LYS A 1025 -17.84 -27.88 4.06
N ASN A 1026 -17.18 -26.95 3.37
CA ASN A 1026 -16.37 -27.27 2.16
C ASN A 1026 -14.85 -27.10 2.35
N TRP A 1027 -14.34 -27.17 3.58
CA TRP A 1027 -12.92 -26.95 3.91
C TRP A 1027 -12.62 -27.55 5.30
N SER A 1028 -11.35 -27.89 5.63
CA SER A 1028 -10.97 -28.24 7.01
C SER A 1028 -10.61 -26.99 7.81
N TRP A 1029 -11.55 -26.54 8.66
CA TRP A 1029 -11.45 -25.29 9.40
C TRP A 1029 -10.63 -25.38 10.69
N GLU A 1030 -10.10 -26.54 11.08
CA GLU A 1030 -9.40 -26.72 12.37
C GLU A 1030 -8.19 -25.77 12.54
N LYS A 1031 -7.45 -25.52 11.45
CA LYS A 1031 -6.33 -24.56 11.40
C LYS A 1031 -6.77 -23.10 11.21
N ALA A 1032 -8.02 -22.87 10.80
CA ALA A 1032 -8.59 -21.55 10.52
C ALA A 1032 -9.37 -20.98 11.71
N ALA A 1033 -10.09 -21.84 12.43
CA ALA A 1033 -10.96 -21.52 13.55
C ALA A 1033 -10.19 -21.55 14.89
N LYS A 1034 -8.99 -20.96 14.94
CA LYS A 1034 -8.19 -20.81 16.16
C LYS A 1034 -7.62 -19.39 16.31
N ILE A 1035 -7.64 -18.88 17.53
CA ILE A 1035 -6.96 -17.65 17.99
C ILE A 1035 -6.21 -17.92 19.30
N LYS A 1036 -5.23 -17.09 19.66
CA LYS A 1036 -4.60 -17.08 20.99
C LYS A 1036 -4.71 -15.68 21.61
N ILE A 1037 -4.98 -15.59 22.91
CA ILE A 1037 -5.11 -14.35 23.70
C ILE A 1037 -3.99 -14.35 24.73
N SER A 1038 -3.16 -13.31 24.75
CA SER A 1038 -2.01 -13.18 25.65
C SER A 1038 -1.93 -11.78 26.27
N ASN A 1039 -0.92 -11.56 27.11
CA ASN A 1039 -0.50 -10.25 27.60
C ASN A 1039 -1.64 -9.45 28.26
N ALA A 1040 -2.44 -10.12 29.10
CA ALA A 1040 -3.54 -9.51 29.82
C ALA A 1040 -3.06 -8.65 31.00
N CYS A 1041 -3.31 -7.35 30.95
CA CYS A 1041 -2.94 -6.38 31.97
C CYS A 1041 -4.14 -5.51 32.32
N ILE A 1042 -4.33 -5.24 33.62
CA ILE A 1042 -5.33 -4.29 34.13
C ILE A 1042 -4.64 -3.09 34.81
N ARG A 1043 -5.13 -1.89 34.50
CA ARG A 1043 -4.76 -0.61 35.14
C ARG A 1043 -6.01 0.08 35.67
N GLN A 1044 -5.87 0.82 36.76
CA GLN A 1044 -6.91 1.74 37.24
C GLN A 1044 -7.01 2.99 36.34
N THR A 1045 -8.20 3.59 36.27
CA THR A 1045 -8.48 4.84 35.56
C THR A 1045 -9.62 5.60 36.25
N ASP A 1046 -9.79 6.89 35.94
CA ASP A 1046 -10.98 7.64 36.36
C ASP A 1046 -12.13 7.58 35.33
N TYR A 1047 -12.15 6.57 34.45
CA TYR A 1047 -13.18 6.42 33.42
C TYR A 1047 -14.59 6.21 34.03
N VAL A 1048 -15.48 7.18 33.80
CA VAL A 1048 -16.87 7.21 34.29
C VAL A 1048 -17.92 6.69 33.28
N GLY A 1049 -17.53 6.49 32.01
CA GLY A 1049 -18.49 6.11 30.96
C GLY A 1049 -18.88 4.63 30.98
N ALA A 1050 -19.92 4.27 30.23
CA ALA A 1050 -20.30 2.85 30.05
C ALA A 1050 -19.17 2.05 29.37
N SER A 1051 -19.06 0.75 29.70
CA SER A 1051 -17.94 -0.08 29.26
C SER A 1051 -17.78 -0.10 27.73
N ARG A 1052 -16.55 0.19 27.28
CA ARG A 1052 -16.19 0.37 25.87
C ARG A 1052 -14.88 -0.32 25.53
N ALA A 1053 -14.78 -0.88 24.34
CA ALA A 1053 -13.52 -1.37 23.78
C ALA A 1053 -12.85 -0.35 22.84
N VAL A 1054 -11.57 -0.57 22.58
CA VAL A 1054 -10.69 0.07 21.59
C VAL A 1054 -9.78 -1.03 21.01
N ALA A 1055 -9.50 -1.03 19.71
CA ALA A 1055 -8.70 -2.09 19.07
C ALA A 1055 -7.78 -1.54 17.97
N SER A 1056 -6.58 -2.09 17.83
CA SER A 1056 -5.60 -1.68 16.80
C SER A 1056 -5.93 -2.13 15.36
N SER A 1057 -7.00 -2.91 15.17
CA SER A 1057 -7.43 -3.38 13.85
C SER A 1057 -8.54 -2.50 13.27
N PRO A 1058 -8.39 -1.97 12.03
CA PRO A 1058 -9.41 -1.15 11.38
C PRO A 1058 -10.66 -1.95 10.97
N TYR A 1059 -10.60 -3.29 11.06
CA TYR A 1059 -11.72 -4.18 10.76
C TYR A 1059 -12.61 -4.49 11.97
N SER A 1060 -12.19 -4.06 13.17
CA SER A 1060 -12.89 -4.31 14.41
C SER A 1060 -14.20 -3.54 14.48
N LEU A 1061 -15.30 -4.24 14.71
CA LEU A 1061 -16.60 -3.65 15.05
C LEU A 1061 -16.62 -3.42 16.56
N ILE A 1062 -16.82 -2.18 16.99
CA ILE A 1062 -16.65 -1.77 18.38
C ILE A 1062 -17.94 -1.13 18.92
N ASN A 1063 -18.20 -1.30 20.21
CA ASN A 1063 -19.26 -0.66 21.00
C ASN A 1063 -20.64 -0.78 20.33
N GLN A 1064 -21.26 0.33 19.92
CA GLN A 1064 -22.56 0.28 19.24
C GLN A 1064 -22.55 -0.47 17.90
N ARG A 1065 -21.41 -0.58 17.20
CA ARG A 1065 -21.30 -1.38 15.97
C ARG A 1065 -21.25 -2.87 16.30
N ALA A 1066 -20.48 -3.27 17.31
CA ALA A 1066 -20.48 -4.64 17.85
C ALA A 1066 -21.88 -5.05 18.31
N LYS A 1067 -22.55 -4.24 19.15
CA LYS A 1067 -23.91 -4.49 19.65
C LYS A 1067 -24.94 -4.60 18.53
N ARG A 1068 -24.83 -3.78 17.47
CA ARG A 1068 -25.72 -3.85 16.29
C ARG A 1068 -25.51 -5.12 15.47
N GLU A 1069 -24.27 -5.46 15.12
CA GLU A 1069 -24.01 -6.63 14.29
C GLU A 1069 -24.20 -7.95 15.06
N TYR A 1070 -23.92 -7.98 16.37
CA TYR A 1070 -24.29 -9.12 17.23
C TYR A 1070 -25.82 -9.27 17.33
N LYS A 1071 -26.59 -8.18 17.50
CA LYS A 1071 -28.05 -8.23 17.42
C LYS A 1071 -28.55 -8.61 16.03
N ARG A 1072 -27.81 -8.32 14.95
CA ARG A 1072 -28.12 -8.78 13.58
C ARG A 1072 -27.90 -10.28 13.46
N LEU A 1073 -26.77 -10.82 13.90
CA LEU A 1073 -26.53 -12.26 14.00
C LEU A 1073 -27.68 -12.92 14.79
N GLY A 1074 -28.02 -12.39 15.96
CA GLY A 1074 -29.15 -12.82 16.79
C GLY A 1074 -30.53 -12.76 16.12
N LYS A 1075 -30.86 -11.70 15.36
CA LYS A 1075 -32.13 -11.64 14.61
C LYS A 1075 -32.18 -12.65 13.46
N VAL A 1076 -31.06 -12.88 12.77
CA VAL A 1076 -30.94 -13.96 11.77
C VAL A 1076 -30.74 -15.34 12.43
N TRP A 1077 -30.62 -15.42 13.77
CA TRP A 1077 -30.77 -16.66 14.54
C TRP A 1077 -32.23 -16.90 14.95
N ALA A 1078 -32.99 -15.87 15.31
CA ALA A 1078 -34.42 -15.97 15.65
C ALA A 1078 -35.29 -16.36 14.44
N ALA A 1079 -34.91 -15.93 13.22
CA ALA A 1079 -35.64 -16.20 11.98
C ALA A 1079 -35.71 -17.70 11.55
N TYR A 1080 -35.02 -18.60 12.25
CA TYR A 1080 -35.08 -20.06 12.01
C TYR A 1080 -35.09 -20.84 13.34
N LEU A 1081 -36.25 -20.79 14.00
CA LEU A 1081 -36.78 -21.79 14.92
C LEU A 1081 -38.24 -22.00 14.50
N PRO A 1082 -38.72 -23.24 14.29
CA PRO A 1082 -39.86 -23.46 13.42
C PRO A 1082 -41.21 -23.26 14.15
N ARG A 1083 -41.98 -22.27 13.70
CA ARG A 1083 -43.44 -22.47 13.62
C ARG A 1083 -43.68 -23.36 12.40
N TRP A 1084 -44.07 -24.61 12.64
CA TRP A 1084 -44.28 -25.60 11.60
C TRP A 1084 -45.53 -25.27 10.79
N PHE A 1085 -45.35 -24.77 9.56
CA PHE A 1085 -45.84 -25.39 8.33
C PHE A 1085 -44.95 -24.93 7.17
#